data_AF-A0A2E6TIM8-F1
#
_entry.id   AF-A0A2E6TIM8-F1
#
_cell.length_a   1.000
_cell.length_b   1.000
_cell.length_c   1.000
_cell.angle_alpha   90.00
_cell.angle_beta   90.00
_cell.angle_gamma   90.00
#
_symmetry.space_group_name_H-M   'P 1'
#
loop_
_entity.id
_entity.type
_entity.pdbx_description
1 polymer ?
#
loop_
_entity_poly.entity_id
_entity_poly.type
_entity_poly.pdbx_seq_one_letter_code
_entity_poly.pdbx_strand_id
1 'polypeptide(L)'
;MPATESNTDSATESNGWLAFNPVRRDPDDSANGKQPEGLFPTEDFHRYCKSLLADQPEELKPDTASDLRMSCLALRDLKASGWDVRLNGKGVEVHKPKGGRKREKEIVRQTHLTLRNQQLAEPEVQAFIRRMEKRHLGPHGWISIFSLMRDGMDLAKRLEALNALPEEKQLSALGKEVKPYIQYAAPDEKCEHTGYRLSAIWRYFRYTWSMEYRGIPGRSMSFLIRDAAAPHHPVIGIASLGSAVMALNIRDVELGWDAETFLESLNKTSKKRHAEWLLERLEAIINEMYKDDFFGEGILSLSQIQYPTEKTVQKLKDLNKESVEAHRRSPSREILALANKSPEKIKDWKNVAKTALYRSKRARLLAEMLDVRRVFQEAGFTKPTLRALRMGLKDKAFCEVVKRLVRRLQSEKAGIDLMDINICGAVAPYNHLLGGKLVAMLLCSRQAGKCYESRYSTAPSIIASGMCGKRTIREPKLIALTTTSLYSAGSSQYNRIKIPAKELGLSSDKFLEYKRIGYTDGYGSFHFSRETAKACDQLMVDRGIKRVNHFFGEGPSPTLRKLRFGFAELGLPNDKITEHGYKRVAYLVKLASNALEYTLGIDPKPNFLVGKKDEKLISAYWVRRWLSMRIKNSDVLDAVRQHSLAYPIEHGAQVPTPPELEGDNQIELFD
;
A
#
# COMPACT_ATOMS: atom_id res chain seq x y z
N MET A 1 -6.70 4.95 -19.68
CA MET A 1 -7.10 4.14 -20.84
C MET A 1 -7.96 3.01 -20.30
N PRO A 2 -9.19 2.81 -20.81
CA PRO A 2 -9.86 1.53 -20.64
C PRO A 2 -9.02 0.49 -21.39
N ALA A 3 -8.93 -0.70 -20.81
CA ALA A 3 -8.18 -1.82 -21.36
C ALA A 3 -8.72 -2.16 -22.76
N THR A 4 -7.81 -2.22 -23.73
CA THR A 4 -8.06 -2.91 -25.00
C THR A 4 -8.26 -4.39 -24.71
N GLU A 5 -9.42 -4.89 -25.11
CA GLU A 5 -9.79 -6.28 -25.18
C GLU A 5 -8.69 -7.09 -25.89
N SER A 6 -8.17 -8.11 -25.22
CA SER A 6 -7.47 -9.21 -25.87
C SER A 6 -8.26 -10.48 -25.55
N ASN A 7 -9.04 -10.92 -26.53
CA ASN A 7 -9.75 -12.19 -26.57
C ASN A 7 -8.78 -13.37 -26.35
N THR A 8 -8.97 -14.07 -25.24
CA THR A 8 -8.72 -15.51 -25.10
C THR A 8 -9.83 -16.09 -24.23
N ASP A 9 -11.02 -16.23 -24.80
CA ASP A 9 -12.12 -17.00 -24.22
C ASP A 9 -11.90 -18.49 -24.54
N SER A 10 -11.40 -19.25 -23.55
CA SER A 10 -11.58 -20.70 -23.50
C SER A 10 -11.57 -21.28 -22.07
N ALA A 11 -11.93 -20.48 -21.06
CA ALA A 11 -12.26 -20.99 -19.74
C ALA A 11 -13.78 -21.18 -19.65
N THR A 12 -14.25 -22.43 -19.82
CA THR A 12 -15.66 -22.80 -19.65
C THR A 12 -16.08 -22.59 -18.20
N GLU A 13 -16.67 -21.43 -17.89
CA GLU A 13 -17.26 -21.14 -16.58
C GLU A 13 -18.55 -21.96 -16.41
N SER A 14 -18.47 -23.06 -15.66
CA SER A 14 -19.65 -23.74 -15.14
C SER A 14 -19.77 -23.47 -13.63
N ASN A 15 -20.84 -22.79 -13.20
CA ASN A 15 -21.18 -22.55 -11.79
C ASN A 15 -20.08 -21.91 -10.91
N GLY A 16 -19.20 -21.08 -11.50
CA GLY A 16 -18.13 -20.37 -10.79
C GLY A 16 -16.83 -21.17 -10.58
N TRP A 17 -16.74 -22.40 -11.10
CA TRP A 17 -15.50 -23.16 -11.15
C TRP A 17 -14.62 -22.67 -12.31
N LEU A 18 -13.32 -22.59 -12.06
CA LEU A 18 -12.31 -22.14 -13.00
C LEU A 18 -11.39 -23.29 -13.34
N ALA A 19 -11.17 -23.56 -14.64
CA ALA A 19 -10.16 -24.51 -15.07
C ALA A 19 -8.76 -24.07 -14.61
N PHE A 20 -8.01 -24.97 -13.99
CA PHE A 20 -6.64 -24.78 -13.52
C PHE A 20 -5.73 -25.85 -14.15
N ASN A 21 -5.69 -25.86 -15.48
CA ASN A 21 -4.92 -26.83 -16.25
C ASN A 21 -3.71 -26.13 -16.88
N PRO A 22 -2.49 -26.28 -16.32
CA PRO A 22 -1.33 -25.60 -16.86
C PRO A 22 -0.94 -26.17 -18.23
N VAL A 23 -0.72 -25.28 -19.19
CA VAL A 23 -0.27 -25.63 -20.54
C VAL A 23 1.27 -25.63 -20.57
N ARG A 24 1.84 -26.77 -20.92
CA ARG A 24 3.26 -26.88 -21.27
C ARG A 24 3.42 -26.39 -22.72
N ARG A 25 4.26 -25.38 -22.95
CA ARG A 25 4.71 -25.01 -24.29
C ARG A 25 6.11 -25.57 -24.47
N ASP A 26 6.32 -26.43 -25.46
CA ASP A 26 7.69 -26.83 -25.78
C ASP A 26 8.42 -25.66 -26.47
N PRO A 27 9.74 -25.49 -26.25
CA PRO A 27 10.51 -24.45 -26.92
C PRO A 27 10.39 -24.49 -28.45
N ASP A 28 10.24 -25.70 -29.02
CA ASP A 28 10.12 -25.95 -30.47
C ASP A 28 8.76 -25.54 -31.08
N ASP A 29 7.70 -25.39 -30.26
CA ASP A 29 6.38 -24.98 -30.77
C ASP A 29 6.38 -23.53 -31.28
N SER A 30 7.32 -22.70 -30.80
CA SER A 30 7.48 -21.31 -31.23
C SER A 30 8.05 -21.16 -32.65
N ALA A 31 8.74 -22.19 -33.17
CA ALA A 31 9.32 -22.18 -34.51
C ALA A 31 8.32 -22.56 -35.61
N ASN A 32 7.24 -23.28 -35.26
CA ASN A 32 6.35 -23.93 -36.24
C ASN A 32 4.93 -23.35 -36.32
N GLY A 33 4.60 -22.29 -35.57
CA GLY A 33 3.31 -21.61 -35.69
C GLY A 33 2.08 -22.48 -35.39
N LYS A 34 2.26 -23.66 -34.78
CA LYS A 34 1.14 -24.50 -34.34
C LYS A 34 0.50 -23.88 -33.10
N GLN A 35 -0.83 -23.73 -33.11
CA GLN A 35 -1.55 -23.54 -31.86
C GLN A 35 -1.39 -24.80 -31.02
N PRO A 36 -1.07 -24.72 -29.72
CA PRO A 36 -1.00 -25.88 -28.86
C PRO A 36 -2.39 -26.50 -28.76
N GLU A 37 -2.58 -27.63 -29.44
CA GLU A 37 -3.78 -28.46 -29.29
C GLU A 37 -3.82 -28.94 -27.83
N GLY A 38 -4.89 -28.55 -27.14
CA GLY A 38 -5.00 -28.70 -25.69
C GLY A 38 -4.80 -30.15 -25.25
N LEU A 39 -3.83 -30.37 -24.36
CA LEU A 39 -3.61 -31.66 -23.74
C LEU A 39 -3.39 -31.47 -22.24
N PHE A 40 -4.04 -32.36 -21.51
CA PHE A 40 -4.33 -32.41 -20.08
C PHE A 40 -3.11 -32.20 -19.17
N PRO A 41 -3.32 -31.89 -17.87
CA PRO A 41 -2.22 -31.76 -16.94
C PRO A 41 -1.35 -33.02 -16.92
N THR A 42 -0.02 -32.85 -16.89
CA THR A 42 0.95 -33.95 -16.79
C THR A 42 0.55 -34.93 -15.68
N GLU A 43 0.79 -36.23 -15.84
CA GLU A 43 0.46 -37.23 -14.80
C GLU A 43 1.04 -36.86 -13.43
N ASP A 44 2.23 -36.25 -13.39
CA ASP A 44 2.87 -35.77 -12.16
C ASP A 44 2.08 -34.62 -11.50
N PHE A 45 1.48 -33.72 -12.28
CA PHE A 45 0.60 -32.68 -11.74
C PHE A 45 -0.67 -33.29 -11.15
N HIS A 46 -1.29 -34.26 -11.84
CA HIS A 46 -2.44 -34.98 -11.30
C HIS A 46 -2.09 -35.76 -10.03
N ARG A 47 -0.91 -36.40 -9.97
CA ARG A 47 -0.41 -37.10 -8.77
C ARG A 47 -0.28 -36.14 -7.59
N TYR A 48 0.38 -35.00 -7.81
CA TYR A 48 0.48 -33.93 -6.80
C TYR A 48 -0.89 -33.40 -6.38
N CYS A 49 -1.83 -33.23 -7.32
CA CYS A 49 -3.18 -32.78 -6.98
C CYS A 49 -3.92 -33.78 -6.10
N LYS A 50 -3.78 -35.09 -6.36
CA LYS A 50 -4.36 -36.15 -5.53
C LYS A 50 -3.77 -36.13 -4.12
N SER A 51 -2.45 -36.01 -4.00
CA SER A 51 -1.77 -35.96 -2.71
C SER A 51 -2.13 -34.69 -1.93
N LEU A 52 -2.21 -33.54 -2.61
CA LEU A 52 -2.70 -32.29 -2.05
C LEU A 52 -4.15 -32.44 -1.55
N LEU A 53 -5.04 -33.08 -2.32
CA LEU A 53 -6.45 -33.29 -1.92
C LEU A 53 -6.59 -34.26 -0.73
N ALA A 54 -5.66 -35.21 -0.57
CA ALA A 54 -5.57 -36.09 0.59
C ALA A 54 -4.94 -35.43 1.84
N ASP A 55 -4.66 -34.12 1.79
CA ASP A 55 -3.97 -33.37 2.84
C ASP A 55 -2.57 -33.90 3.19
N GLN A 56 -1.93 -34.58 2.23
CA GLN A 56 -0.56 -35.10 2.29
C GLN A 56 0.19 -34.71 1.02
N PRO A 57 0.43 -33.42 0.77
CA PRO A 57 1.06 -32.97 -0.47
C PRO A 57 2.46 -33.58 -0.62
N GLU A 58 2.72 -34.22 -1.75
CA GLU A 58 4.04 -34.74 -2.10
C GLU A 58 5.08 -33.62 -2.08
N GLU A 59 6.29 -33.93 -1.60
CA GLU A 59 7.38 -32.97 -1.60
C GLU A 59 7.86 -32.70 -3.04
N LEU A 60 7.92 -31.43 -3.42
CA LEU A 60 8.41 -31.01 -4.72
C LEU A 60 9.94 -31.06 -4.73
N LYS A 61 10.50 -32.03 -5.44
CA LYS A 61 11.95 -32.18 -5.56
C LYS A 61 12.61 -30.94 -6.19
N PRO A 62 13.85 -30.60 -5.83
CA PRO A 62 14.53 -29.40 -6.36
C PRO A 62 14.64 -29.35 -7.90
N ASP A 63 14.69 -30.51 -8.56
CA ASP A 63 14.80 -30.72 -10.01
C ASP A 63 13.45 -30.75 -10.75
N THR A 64 12.33 -30.56 -10.04
CA THR A 64 11.00 -30.44 -10.66
C THR A 64 11.01 -29.34 -11.72
N ALA A 65 10.52 -29.65 -12.93
CA ALA A 65 10.38 -28.69 -14.02
C ALA A 65 9.65 -27.42 -13.57
N SER A 66 10.10 -26.25 -14.04
CA SER A 66 9.61 -24.93 -13.61
C SER A 66 8.10 -24.77 -13.71
N ASP A 67 7.52 -25.29 -14.79
CA ASP A 67 6.09 -25.21 -15.11
C ASP A 67 5.29 -25.97 -14.05
N LEU A 68 5.65 -27.26 -13.84
CA LEU A 68 5.04 -28.14 -12.85
C LEU A 68 5.18 -27.57 -11.43
N ARG A 69 6.39 -27.15 -11.06
CA ARG A 69 6.68 -26.58 -9.74
C ARG A 69 5.83 -25.34 -9.47
N MET A 70 5.75 -24.42 -10.42
CA MET A 70 4.95 -23.19 -10.25
C MET A 70 3.45 -23.53 -10.11
N SER A 71 2.92 -24.42 -10.95
CA SER A 71 1.51 -24.84 -10.87
C SER A 71 1.17 -25.52 -9.54
N CYS A 72 2.01 -26.44 -9.06
CA CYS A 72 1.81 -27.15 -7.79
C CYS A 72 1.82 -26.19 -6.60
N LEU A 73 2.77 -25.25 -6.57
CA LEU A 73 2.88 -24.24 -5.52
C LEU A 73 1.69 -23.26 -5.53
N ALA A 74 1.28 -22.80 -6.72
CA ALA A 74 0.11 -21.94 -6.85
C ALA A 74 -1.19 -22.64 -6.40
N LEU A 75 -1.37 -23.93 -6.73
CA LEU A 75 -2.53 -24.70 -6.30
C LEU A 75 -2.54 -24.95 -4.79
N ARG A 76 -1.38 -25.27 -4.20
CA ARG A 76 -1.19 -25.42 -2.75
C ARG A 76 -1.59 -24.14 -2.01
N ASP A 77 -1.10 -23.00 -2.50
CA ASP A 77 -1.38 -21.69 -1.93
C ASP A 77 -2.88 -21.33 -2.05
N LEU A 78 -3.52 -21.64 -3.18
CA LEU A 78 -4.97 -21.48 -3.36
C LEU A 78 -5.74 -22.32 -2.33
N LYS A 79 -5.46 -23.64 -2.22
CA LYS A 79 -6.12 -24.52 -1.23
C LYS A 79 -5.90 -24.03 0.20
N ALA A 80 -4.69 -23.63 0.56
CA ALA A 80 -4.35 -23.09 1.89
C ALA A 80 -5.05 -21.74 2.18
N SER A 81 -5.43 -21.00 1.14
CA SER A 81 -6.25 -19.80 1.25
C SER A 81 -7.77 -20.07 1.19
N GLY A 82 -8.19 -21.33 1.33
CA GLY A 82 -9.59 -21.72 1.41
C GLY A 82 -10.32 -21.79 0.07
N TRP A 83 -9.60 -21.83 -1.05
CA TRP A 83 -10.19 -22.17 -2.34
C TRP A 83 -10.54 -23.64 -2.37
N ASP A 84 -11.70 -23.96 -2.96
CA ASP A 84 -12.08 -25.34 -3.22
C ASP A 84 -11.33 -25.83 -4.46
N VAL A 85 -10.77 -27.02 -4.38
CA VAL A 85 -10.05 -27.68 -5.48
C VAL A 85 -10.76 -29.00 -5.77
N ARG A 86 -11.00 -29.31 -7.04
CA ARG A 86 -11.53 -30.61 -7.45
C ARG A 86 -10.84 -31.15 -8.69
N LEU A 87 -10.84 -32.48 -8.79
CA LEU A 87 -10.44 -33.21 -9.97
C LEU A 87 -11.69 -33.71 -10.71
N ASN A 88 -11.72 -33.55 -12.03
CA ASN A 88 -12.77 -34.11 -12.88
C ASN A 88 -12.15 -34.71 -14.16
N GLY A 89 -12.98 -35.29 -15.03
CA GLY A 89 -12.51 -35.87 -16.30
C GLY A 89 -11.90 -34.85 -17.28
N LYS A 90 -11.98 -33.55 -17.00
CA LYS A 90 -11.41 -32.43 -17.78
C LYS A 90 -10.14 -31.85 -17.14
N GLY A 91 -9.67 -32.38 -16.02
CA GLY A 91 -8.46 -31.94 -15.31
C GLY A 91 -8.76 -31.37 -13.92
N VAL A 92 -8.08 -30.28 -13.55
CA VAL A 92 -8.18 -29.62 -12.25
C VAL A 92 -9.03 -28.37 -12.37
N GLU A 93 -9.94 -28.18 -11.42
CA GLU A 93 -10.72 -26.95 -11.31
C GLU A 93 -10.59 -26.36 -9.90
N VAL A 94 -10.57 -25.04 -9.83
CA VAL A 94 -10.53 -24.27 -8.59
C VAL A 94 -11.75 -23.37 -8.49
N HIS A 95 -12.26 -23.19 -7.28
CA HIS A 95 -13.41 -22.35 -7.02
C HIS A 95 -13.12 -21.42 -5.84
N LYS A 96 -13.48 -20.14 -5.99
CA LYS A 96 -13.30 -19.12 -4.96
C LYS A 96 -13.99 -19.54 -3.65
N PRO A 97 -13.42 -19.23 -2.47
CA PRO A 97 -14.03 -19.57 -1.20
C PRO A 97 -15.49 -19.11 -1.12
N LYS A 98 -16.42 -20.03 -0.86
CA LYS A 98 -17.83 -19.72 -0.54
C LYS A 98 -18.04 -19.84 0.97
N GLY A 99 -18.43 -18.77 1.66
CA GLY A 99 -18.67 -18.85 3.11
C GLY A 99 -19.23 -17.58 3.77
N GLY A 100 -19.74 -17.74 5.00
CA GLY A 100 -20.16 -16.61 5.84
C GLY A 100 -18.97 -15.85 6.44
N ARG A 101 -19.18 -14.58 6.83
CA ARG A 101 -18.13 -13.63 7.30
C ARG A 101 -17.18 -14.19 8.38
N LYS A 102 -17.66 -15.07 9.27
CA LYS A 102 -16.84 -15.68 10.33
C LYS A 102 -15.82 -16.67 9.76
N ARG A 103 -16.24 -17.56 8.85
CA ARG A 103 -15.36 -18.55 8.21
C ARG A 103 -14.30 -17.87 7.35
N GLU A 104 -14.70 -16.85 6.59
CA GLU A 104 -13.75 -16.02 5.81
C GLU A 104 -12.68 -15.37 6.69
N LYS A 105 -13.09 -14.79 7.83
CA LYS A 105 -12.16 -14.14 8.76
C LYS A 105 -11.12 -15.11 9.28
N GLU A 106 -11.54 -16.33 9.64
CA GLU A 106 -10.64 -17.33 10.18
C GLU A 106 -9.68 -17.85 9.11
N ILE A 107 -10.17 -18.16 7.91
CA ILE A 107 -9.32 -18.56 6.77
C ILE A 107 -8.26 -17.50 6.49
N VAL A 108 -8.65 -16.22 6.32
CA VAL A 108 -7.71 -15.12 6.07
C VAL A 108 -6.70 -14.98 7.19
N ARG A 109 -7.13 -15.17 8.46
CA ARG A 109 -6.22 -15.14 9.61
C ARG A 109 -5.21 -16.27 9.53
N GLN A 110 -5.64 -17.50 9.29
CA GLN A 110 -4.76 -18.66 9.21
C GLN A 110 -3.78 -18.55 8.05
N THR A 111 -4.23 -18.13 6.85
CA THR A 111 -3.34 -17.87 5.71
C THR A 111 -2.23 -16.88 6.08
N HIS A 112 -2.58 -15.77 6.76
CA HIS A 112 -1.58 -14.80 7.21
C HIS A 112 -0.63 -15.37 8.27
N LEU A 113 -1.14 -16.13 9.24
CA LEU A 113 -0.32 -16.79 10.27
C LEU A 113 0.67 -17.79 9.67
N THR A 114 0.25 -18.59 8.69
CA THR A 114 1.12 -19.52 7.97
C THR A 114 2.27 -18.78 7.27
N LEU A 115 1.96 -17.74 6.50
CA LEU A 115 2.97 -16.94 5.80
C LEU A 115 3.91 -16.21 6.77
N ARG A 116 3.39 -15.73 7.90
CA ARG A 116 4.20 -15.15 8.97
C ARG A 116 5.11 -16.20 9.59
N ASN A 117 4.61 -17.39 9.93
CA ASN A 117 5.42 -18.45 10.55
C ASN A 117 6.56 -18.90 9.63
N GLN A 118 6.29 -19.04 8.33
CA GLN A 118 7.33 -19.29 7.33
C GLN A 118 8.42 -18.20 7.36
N GLN A 119 8.03 -16.93 7.45
CA GLN A 119 8.98 -15.83 7.59
C GLN A 119 9.74 -15.88 8.93
N LEU A 120 9.08 -16.22 10.04
CA LEU A 120 9.74 -16.34 11.33
C LEU A 120 10.72 -17.51 11.36
N ALA A 121 10.49 -18.58 10.61
CA ALA A 121 11.42 -19.70 10.49
C ALA A 121 12.70 -19.39 9.68
N GLU A 122 12.74 -18.27 8.93
CA GLU A 122 13.93 -17.87 8.18
C GLU A 122 15.13 -17.65 9.14
N PRO A 123 16.32 -18.23 8.88
CA PRO A 123 17.48 -18.15 9.81
C PRO A 123 17.91 -16.73 10.16
N GLU A 124 17.85 -15.81 9.19
CA GLU A 124 18.18 -14.39 9.40
C GLU A 124 17.18 -13.70 10.34
N VAL A 125 15.89 -14.08 10.26
CA VAL A 125 14.83 -13.54 11.11
C VAL A 125 14.97 -14.09 12.53
N GLN A 126 15.23 -15.39 12.67
CA GLN A 126 15.56 -16.01 13.96
C GLN A 126 16.79 -15.38 14.62
N ALA A 127 17.88 -15.20 13.88
CA ALA A 127 19.09 -14.55 14.38
C ALA A 127 18.83 -13.08 14.79
N PHE A 128 17.93 -12.38 14.08
CA PHE A 128 17.49 -11.06 14.48
C PHE A 128 16.71 -11.07 15.79
N ILE A 129 15.72 -11.94 15.93
CA ILE A 129 14.88 -12.06 17.13
C ILE A 129 15.75 -12.36 18.35
N ARG A 130 16.59 -13.41 18.28
CA ARG A 130 17.53 -13.77 19.34
C ARG A 130 18.43 -12.60 19.77
N ARG A 131 18.91 -11.80 18.81
CA ARG A 131 19.72 -10.61 19.12
C ARG A 131 18.95 -9.51 19.84
N MET A 132 17.67 -9.32 19.52
CA MET A 132 16.82 -8.32 20.17
C MET A 132 16.41 -8.76 21.58
N GLU A 133 16.21 -10.05 21.80
CA GLU A 133 15.83 -10.61 23.11
C GLU A 133 17.02 -10.78 24.05
N LYS A 134 18.22 -11.00 23.51
CA LYS A 134 19.46 -11.09 24.31
C LYS A 134 19.72 -9.80 25.08
N ARG A 135 19.94 -9.95 26.39
CA ARG A 135 20.35 -8.83 27.26
C ARG A 135 21.71 -8.28 26.82
N HIS A 136 21.82 -6.97 26.81
CA HIS A 136 23.09 -6.27 26.61
C HIS A 136 23.18 -5.06 27.54
N LEU A 137 24.39 -4.52 27.68
CA LEU A 137 24.61 -3.26 28.39
C LEU A 137 24.14 -2.11 27.50
N GLY A 138 23.19 -1.34 28.00
CA GLY A 138 22.64 -0.14 27.38
C GLY A 138 23.08 1.14 28.06
N PRO A 139 22.55 2.29 27.62
CA PRO A 139 22.87 3.59 28.18
C PRO A 139 22.57 3.73 29.69
N HIS A 140 21.59 2.97 30.18
CA HIS A 140 21.10 3.05 31.55
C HIS A 140 21.19 1.71 32.32
N GLY A 141 22.06 0.80 31.87
CA GLY A 141 22.25 -0.52 32.49
C GLY A 141 21.82 -1.67 31.60
N TRP A 142 21.57 -2.85 32.20
CA TRP A 142 21.20 -4.06 31.46
C TRP A 142 19.78 -3.97 30.90
N ILE A 143 19.67 -4.13 29.59
CA ILE A 143 18.42 -3.96 28.84
C ILE A 143 18.27 -5.03 27.77
N SER A 144 17.04 -5.19 27.27
CA SER A 144 16.74 -5.92 26.04
C SER A 144 15.47 -5.33 25.41
N ILE A 145 14.96 -5.95 24.34
CA ILE A 145 13.67 -5.55 23.76
C ILE A 145 12.51 -5.67 24.75
N PHE A 146 12.60 -6.54 25.76
CA PHE A 146 11.61 -6.68 26.83
C PHE A 146 11.50 -5.43 27.71
N SER A 147 12.58 -4.64 27.83
CA SER A 147 12.54 -3.34 28.53
C SER A 147 11.61 -2.32 27.86
N LEU A 148 11.18 -2.57 26.61
CA LEU A 148 10.23 -1.74 25.87
C LEU A 148 8.79 -2.28 25.93
N MET A 149 8.52 -3.27 26.77
CA MET A 149 7.20 -3.83 27.02
C MET A 149 6.68 -3.30 28.36
N ARG A 150 5.37 -3.06 28.45
CA ARG A 150 4.75 -2.60 29.70
C ARG A 150 4.27 -3.82 30.47
N ASP A 151 4.82 -4.02 31.68
CA ASP A 151 4.35 -5.11 32.55
C ASP A 151 2.85 -4.96 32.85
N GLY A 152 2.10 -6.00 32.52
CA GLY A 152 0.66 -6.04 32.61
C GLY A 152 0.15 -6.14 34.05
N MET A 153 0.88 -6.81 34.94
CA MET A 153 0.49 -6.92 36.35
C MET A 153 0.60 -5.57 37.06
N ASP A 154 1.73 -4.85 36.89
CA ASP A 154 1.93 -3.49 37.43
C ASP A 154 0.89 -2.52 36.84
N LEU A 155 0.68 -2.56 35.51
CA LEU A 155 -0.27 -1.68 34.85
C LEU A 155 -1.71 -1.92 35.33
N ALA A 156 -2.17 -3.17 35.39
CA ALA A 156 -3.52 -3.49 35.83
C ALA A 156 -3.77 -3.02 37.28
N LYS A 157 -2.84 -3.28 38.19
CA LYS A 157 -2.92 -2.85 39.60
C LYS A 157 -3.06 -1.34 39.71
N ARG A 158 -2.28 -0.57 38.93
CA ARG A 158 -2.36 0.90 38.92
C ARG A 158 -3.69 1.38 38.35
N LEU A 159 -4.14 0.82 37.23
CA LEU A 159 -5.41 1.20 36.62
C LEU A 159 -6.61 0.91 37.53
N GLU A 160 -6.59 -0.18 38.29
CA GLU A 160 -7.62 -0.49 39.29
C GLU A 160 -7.67 0.52 40.41
N ALA A 161 -6.52 0.90 40.96
CA ALA A 161 -6.45 1.94 41.99
C ALA A 161 -7.01 3.27 41.47
N LEU A 162 -6.78 3.59 40.18
CA LEU A 162 -7.35 4.77 39.53
C LEU A 162 -8.85 4.64 39.24
N ASN A 163 -9.33 3.41 39.00
CA ASN A 163 -10.75 3.15 38.76
C ASN A 163 -11.59 3.43 40.01
N ALA A 164 -11.02 3.27 41.21
CA ALA A 164 -11.66 3.58 42.49
C ALA A 164 -11.75 5.08 42.81
N LEU A 165 -11.08 5.95 42.04
CA LEU A 165 -11.12 7.40 42.27
C LEU A 165 -12.41 8.04 41.73
N PRO A 166 -12.87 9.16 42.32
CA PRO A 166 -13.94 9.98 41.75
C PRO A 166 -13.60 10.45 40.32
N GLU A 167 -14.62 10.56 39.45
CA GLU A 167 -14.45 10.83 38.01
C GLU A 167 -13.58 12.07 37.70
N GLU A 168 -13.76 13.16 38.46
CA GLU A 168 -13.00 14.40 38.30
C GLU A 168 -11.48 14.21 38.50
N LYS A 169 -11.09 13.39 39.49
CA LYS A 169 -9.68 13.10 39.80
C LYS A 169 -9.14 11.97 38.93
N GLN A 170 -10.00 11.03 38.56
CA GLN A 170 -9.65 9.87 37.74
C GLN A 170 -9.07 10.28 36.39
N LEU A 171 -9.72 11.19 35.65
CA LEU A 171 -9.26 11.59 34.32
C LEU A 171 -7.85 12.21 34.33
N SER A 172 -7.60 13.11 35.29
CA SER A 172 -6.27 13.71 35.43
C SER A 172 -5.21 12.68 35.82
N ALA A 173 -5.56 11.70 36.67
CA ALA A 173 -4.63 10.67 37.09
C ALA A 173 -4.34 9.66 35.97
N LEU A 174 -5.35 9.25 35.20
CA LEU A 174 -5.17 8.38 34.03
C LEU A 174 -4.28 9.02 32.97
N GLY A 175 -4.41 10.33 32.74
CA GLY A 175 -3.51 11.07 31.85
C GLY A 175 -2.06 11.17 32.35
N LYS A 176 -1.81 10.84 33.63
CA LYS A 176 -0.45 10.73 34.19
C LYS A 176 0.08 9.29 34.13
N GLU A 177 -0.80 8.30 34.25
CA GLU A 177 -0.46 6.87 34.22
C GLU A 177 -0.14 6.37 32.81
N VAL A 178 -0.76 6.95 31.79
CA VAL A 178 -0.45 6.67 30.38
C VAL A 178 -0.20 8.01 29.69
N LYS A 179 1.03 8.22 29.20
CA LYS A 179 1.45 9.46 28.51
C LYS A 179 1.93 9.17 27.09
N PRO A 180 1.01 8.97 26.14
CA PRO A 180 1.36 8.64 24.77
C PRO A 180 2.08 9.78 24.03
N TYR A 181 3.05 9.43 23.20
CA TYR A 181 3.61 10.31 22.18
C TYR A 181 3.95 9.53 20.91
N ILE A 182 3.98 10.21 19.75
CA ILE A 182 4.40 9.60 18.48
C ILE A 182 5.88 9.87 18.22
N GLN A 183 6.63 8.80 17.93
CA GLN A 183 8.04 8.86 17.55
C GLN A 183 8.21 8.31 16.14
N TYR A 184 8.84 9.08 15.26
CA TYR A 184 9.23 8.59 13.94
C TYR A 184 10.37 7.58 14.10
N ALA A 185 10.18 6.35 13.60
CA ALA A 185 11.18 5.30 13.66
C ALA A 185 12.16 5.44 12.49
N ALA A 186 13.04 6.45 12.57
CA ALA A 186 14.02 6.71 11.53
C ALA A 186 14.98 5.51 11.37
N PRO A 187 15.38 5.13 10.13
CA PRO A 187 16.24 3.98 9.88
C PRO A 187 17.58 4.01 10.62
N ASP A 188 18.18 5.19 10.73
CA ASP A 188 19.55 5.39 11.22
C ASP A 188 19.60 5.90 12.67
N GLU A 189 18.45 6.17 13.28
CA GLU A 189 18.37 6.70 14.65
C GLU A 189 18.33 5.56 15.67
N LYS A 190 19.03 5.76 16.79
CA LYS A 190 19.05 4.83 17.92
C LYS A 190 18.09 5.30 19.00
N CYS A 191 17.43 4.36 19.66
CA CYS A 191 16.62 4.60 20.84
C CYS A 191 17.51 5.08 21.99
N GLU A 192 17.16 6.23 22.57
CA GLU A 192 17.83 6.79 23.75
C GLU A 192 17.79 5.83 24.96
N HIS A 193 16.71 5.05 25.11
CA HIS A 193 16.54 4.13 26.24
C HIS A 193 17.29 2.82 26.08
N THR A 194 17.41 2.32 24.84
CA THR A 194 17.91 0.97 24.58
C THR A 194 19.13 0.86 23.69
N GLY A 195 19.54 1.91 22.99
CA GLY A 195 20.62 1.87 22.00
C GLY A 195 20.30 1.08 20.72
N TYR A 196 19.21 0.32 20.66
CA TYR A 196 18.74 -0.32 19.43
C TYR A 196 18.32 0.72 18.40
N ARG A 197 18.46 0.40 17.10
CA ARG A 197 17.89 1.23 16.03
C ARG A 197 16.37 1.27 16.18
N LEU A 198 15.76 2.45 16.02
CA LEU A 198 14.29 2.61 16.11
C LEU A 198 13.56 1.73 15.09
N SER A 199 14.13 1.61 13.88
CA SER A 199 13.64 0.71 12.83
C SER A 199 13.67 -0.76 13.24
N ALA A 200 14.66 -1.19 14.03
CA ALA A 200 14.76 -2.55 14.55
C ALA A 200 13.70 -2.82 15.63
N ILE A 201 13.47 -1.87 16.54
CA ILE A 201 12.40 -1.95 17.55
C ILE A 201 11.04 -2.11 16.86
N TRP A 202 10.76 -1.24 15.89
CA TRP A 202 9.51 -1.30 15.12
C TRP A 202 9.36 -2.65 14.40
N ARG A 203 10.45 -3.17 13.79
CA ARG A 203 10.44 -4.45 13.09
C ARG A 203 10.17 -5.63 14.04
N TYR A 204 10.76 -5.62 15.23
CA TYR A 204 10.52 -6.66 16.23
C TYR A 204 9.03 -6.71 16.62
N PHE A 205 8.44 -5.59 17.02
CA PHE A 205 7.01 -5.56 17.37
C PHE A 205 6.11 -5.87 16.18
N ARG A 206 6.57 -5.65 14.94
CA ARG A 206 5.82 -6.04 13.75
C ARG A 206 5.72 -7.57 13.60
N TYR A 207 6.69 -8.35 14.08
CA TYR A 207 6.68 -9.81 14.00
C TYR A 207 5.67 -10.49 14.92
N THR A 208 5.11 -9.78 15.90
CA THR A 208 4.07 -10.33 16.80
C THR A 208 2.69 -10.43 16.12
N TRP A 209 2.47 -9.71 15.02
CA TRP A 209 1.17 -9.65 14.35
C TRP A 209 1.00 -10.73 13.29
N SER A 210 -0.26 -11.06 12.97
CA SER A 210 -0.60 -12.18 12.08
C SER A 210 -0.09 -12.04 10.64
N MET A 211 -0.08 -10.83 10.08
CA MET A 211 0.37 -10.64 8.69
C MET A 211 1.89 -10.72 8.59
N GLU A 212 2.42 -11.36 7.55
CA GLU A 212 3.85 -11.28 7.22
C GLU A 212 4.32 -9.84 6.99
N TYR A 213 5.60 -9.58 7.24
CA TYR A 213 6.24 -8.30 6.95
C TYR A 213 6.82 -8.30 5.52
N ARG A 214 6.24 -7.47 4.64
CA ARG A 214 6.74 -7.19 3.29
C ARG A 214 7.08 -5.70 3.15
N GLY A 215 8.18 -5.40 2.48
CA GLY A 215 8.54 -4.02 2.12
C GLY A 215 7.55 -3.44 1.12
N ILE A 216 7.20 -2.15 1.30
CA ILE A 216 6.29 -1.43 0.41
C ILE A 216 7.12 -0.54 -0.51
N PRO A 217 6.97 -0.62 -1.84
CA PRO A 217 7.70 0.24 -2.75
C PRO A 217 7.24 1.70 -2.63
N GLY A 218 8.15 2.64 -2.85
CA GLY A 218 7.86 4.07 -2.79
C GLY A 218 8.11 4.66 -1.40
N ARG A 219 7.29 5.66 -1.03
CA ARG A 219 7.39 6.31 0.28
C ARG A 219 6.89 5.36 1.35
N SER A 220 7.67 5.18 2.41
CA SER A 220 7.27 4.40 3.58
C SER A 220 7.82 5.06 4.84
N MET A 221 7.03 5.13 5.91
CA MET A 221 7.43 5.69 7.20
C MET A 221 6.85 4.87 8.33
N SER A 222 7.72 4.49 9.27
CA SER A 222 7.33 3.75 10.47
C SER A 222 7.28 4.69 11.67
N PHE A 223 6.31 4.46 12.54
CA PHE A 223 6.12 5.21 13.78
C PHE A 223 5.99 4.25 14.96
N LEU A 224 6.62 4.61 16.07
CA LEU A 224 6.40 4.03 17.39
C LEU A 224 5.48 4.97 18.16
N ILE A 225 4.47 4.43 18.84
CA ILE A 225 3.69 5.17 19.82
C ILE A 225 4.15 4.65 21.18
N ARG A 226 4.65 5.55 22.01
CA ARG A 226 5.35 5.18 23.26
C ARG A 226 4.69 5.82 24.46
N ASP A 227 4.86 5.19 25.61
CA ASP A 227 4.32 5.65 26.88
C ASP A 227 5.40 6.32 27.72
N ALA A 228 5.39 7.65 27.81
CA ALA A 228 6.34 8.40 28.63
C ALA A 228 6.08 8.29 30.15
N ALA A 229 5.02 7.59 30.58
CA ALA A 229 4.71 7.44 32.00
C ALA A 229 5.54 6.34 32.68
N ALA A 230 6.05 5.37 31.91
CA ALA A 230 6.77 4.22 32.43
C ALA A 230 8.26 4.25 32.04
N PRO A 231 9.14 3.58 32.82
CA PRO A 231 10.56 3.49 32.51
C PRO A 231 10.83 2.96 31.10
N HIS A 232 11.89 3.47 30.46
CA HIS A 232 12.32 3.12 29.10
C HIS A 232 11.30 3.40 27.98
N HIS A 233 10.19 4.08 28.32
CA HIS A 233 9.12 4.46 27.42
C HIS A 233 8.61 3.27 26.59
N PRO A 234 7.84 2.33 27.17
CA PRO A 234 7.40 1.13 26.49
C PRO A 234 6.53 1.46 25.27
N VAL A 235 6.47 0.53 24.32
CA VAL A 235 5.74 0.70 23.06
C VAL A 235 4.27 0.37 23.27
N ILE A 236 3.42 1.39 23.19
CA ILE A 236 1.95 1.27 23.18
C ILE A 236 1.50 0.60 21.88
N GLY A 237 2.13 0.95 20.77
CA GLY A 237 1.78 0.43 19.47
C GLY A 237 2.69 0.91 18.35
N ILE A 238 2.46 0.36 17.18
CA ILE A 238 3.22 0.70 15.97
C ILE A 238 2.29 1.09 14.84
N ALA A 239 2.76 1.99 14.00
CA ALA A 239 2.07 2.37 12.77
C ALA A 239 3.05 2.51 11.62
N SER A 240 2.57 2.46 10.40
CA SER A 240 3.33 2.87 9.23
C SER A 240 2.44 3.45 8.14
N LEU A 241 2.97 4.49 7.50
CA LEU A 241 2.43 5.14 6.31
C LEU A 241 3.20 4.64 5.08
N GLY A 242 2.47 4.30 4.02
CA GLY A 242 3.02 3.91 2.72
C GLY A 242 2.43 4.74 1.59
N SER A 243 3.09 4.77 0.43
CA SER A 243 2.53 5.38 -0.77
C SER A 243 1.12 4.83 -1.03
N ALA A 244 0.18 5.75 -1.25
CA ALA A 244 -1.21 5.38 -1.48
C ALA A 244 -1.36 4.47 -2.70
N VAL A 245 -2.22 3.46 -2.62
CA VAL A 245 -2.58 2.62 -3.76
C VAL A 245 -3.24 3.50 -4.82
N MET A 246 -2.68 3.47 -6.03
CA MET A 246 -3.25 4.15 -7.19
C MET A 246 -4.50 3.38 -7.65
N ALA A 247 -5.55 4.11 -8.06
CA ALA A 247 -6.84 3.56 -8.50
C ALA A 247 -7.71 2.90 -7.40
N LEU A 248 -7.89 3.57 -6.26
CA LEU A 248 -8.93 3.22 -5.30
C LEU A 248 -10.16 4.11 -5.55
N ASN A 249 -11.02 3.71 -6.48
CA ASN A 249 -12.09 4.57 -6.99
C ASN A 249 -13.02 5.10 -5.89
N ILE A 250 -13.33 4.26 -4.89
CA ILE A 250 -14.18 4.64 -3.75
C ILE A 250 -13.58 5.77 -2.89
N ARG A 251 -12.26 5.83 -2.78
CA ARG A 251 -11.56 6.95 -2.13
C ARG A 251 -11.64 8.19 -3.00
N ASP A 252 -11.39 8.03 -4.29
CA ASP A 252 -11.32 9.15 -5.22
C ASP A 252 -12.68 9.85 -5.31
N VAL A 253 -13.79 9.10 -5.36
CA VAL A 253 -15.16 9.65 -5.25
C VAL A 253 -15.37 10.41 -3.93
N GLU A 254 -15.01 9.84 -2.78
CA GLU A 254 -15.21 10.49 -1.46
C GLU A 254 -14.34 11.74 -1.27
N LEU A 255 -13.14 11.77 -1.84
CA LEU A 255 -12.29 12.95 -1.85
C LEU A 255 -12.80 14.04 -2.82
N GLY A 256 -13.81 13.75 -3.64
CA GLY A 256 -14.25 14.60 -4.75
C GLY A 256 -13.22 14.63 -5.88
N TRP A 257 -12.30 13.67 -5.90
CA TRP A 257 -11.31 13.50 -6.95
C TRP A 257 -11.88 12.76 -8.17
N ASP A 258 -13.02 12.11 -8.05
CA ASP A 258 -13.69 11.62 -9.25
C ASP A 258 -14.00 12.79 -10.22
N ALA A 259 -13.67 12.58 -11.50
CA ALA A 259 -13.74 13.63 -12.51
C ALA A 259 -15.18 14.02 -12.83
N GLU A 260 -16.12 13.07 -12.69
CA GLU A 260 -17.56 13.32 -12.87
C GLU A 260 -18.07 14.23 -11.75
N THR A 261 -17.78 13.84 -10.51
CA THR A 261 -18.15 14.60 -9.29
C THR A 261 -17.59 16.02 -9.32
N PHE A 262 -16.33 16.19 -9.75
CA PHE A 262 -15.72 17.51 -9.91
C PHE A 262 -16.43 18.35 -10.98
N LEU A 263 -16.74 17.76 -12.14
CA LEU A 263 -17.45 18.48 -13.20
C LEU A 263 -18.85 18.92 -12.79
N GLU A 264 -19.60 18.07 -12.07
CA GLU A 264 -20.89 18.45 -11.53
C GLU A 264 -20.79 19.66 -10.60
N SER A 265 -19.80 19.66 -9.72
CA SER A 265 -19.51 20.79 -8.83
C SER A 265 -19.11 22.05 -9.61
N LEU A 266 -18.26 21.89 -10.63
CA LEU A 266 -17.80 22.99 -11.48
C LEU A 266 -18.96 23.61 -12.27
N ASN A 267 -19.91 22.80 -12.75
CA ASN A 267 -21.09 23.27 -13.47
C ASN A 267 -22.01 24.08 -12.53
N LYS A 268 -22.23 23.58 -11.30
CA LYS A 268 -23.06 24.25 -10.28
C LYS A 268 -22.42 25.54 -9.74
N THR A 269 -21.10 25.57 -9.55
CA THR A 269 -20.38 26.64 -8.82
C THR A 269 -19.29 27.32 -9.65
N SER A 270 -19.46 27.38 -10.98
CA SER A 270 -18.51 28.00 -11.91
C SER A 270 -18.18 29.45 -11.51
N LYS A 271 -16.87 29.74 -11.40
CA LYS A 271 -16.30 31.06 -11.06
C LYS A 271 -15.16 31.37 -12.02
N LYS A 272 -14.87 32.66 -12.22
CA LYS A 272 -13.74 33.10 -13.09
C LYS A 272 -12.42 32.43 -12.69
N ARG A 273 -12.14 32.32 -11.39
CA ARG A 273 -10.96 31.61 -10.84
C ARG A 273 -10.79 30.18 -11.35
N HIS A 274 -11.87 29.46 -11.65
CA HIS A 274 -11.79 28.09 -12.17
C HIS A 274 -11.35 28.09 -13.64
N ALA A 275 -11.73 29.11 -14.40
CA ALA A 275 -11.28 29.29 -15.78
C ALA A 275 -9.79 29.66 -15.83
N GLU A 276 -9.35 30.57 -14.95
CA GLU A 276 -7.94 30.94 -14.75
C GLU A 276 -7.12 29.69 -14.41
N TRP A 277 -7.56 28.95 -13.39
CA TRP A 277 -6.93 27.69 -12.96
C TRP A 277 -6.81 26.65 -14.08
N LEU A 278 -7.86 26.36 -14.87
CA LEU A 278 -7.78 25.35 -15.95
C LEU A 278 -6.69 25.68 -16.97
N LEU A 279 -6.64 26.94 -17.43
CA LEU A 279 -5.65 27.37 -18.42
C LEU A 279 -4.24 27.39 -17.82
N GLU A 280 -4.07 27.96 -16.63
CA GLU A 280 -2.77 28.02 -15.95
C GLU A 280 -2.19 26.61 -15.70
N ARG A 281 -3.03 25.67 -15.25
CA ARG A 281 -2.59 24.29 -14.99
C ARG A 281 -2.21 23.56 -16.28
N LEU A 282 -2.95 23.76 -17.36
CA LEU A 282 -2.63 23.19 -18.67
C LEU A 282 -1.27 23.72 -19.18
N GLU A 283 -1.08 25.04 -19.14
CA GLU A 283 0.17 25.68 -19.53
C GLU A 283 1.35 25.20 -18.68
N ALA A 284 1.18 25.14 -17.36
CA ALA A 284 2.24 24.68 -16.45
C ALA A 284 2.70 23.25 -16.79
N ILE A 285 1.77 22.30 -16.98
CA ILE A 285 2.11 20.91 -17.33
C ILE A 285 2.87 20.87 -18.66
N ILE A 286 2.38 21.57 -19.69
CA ILE A 286 3.01 21.57 -21.01
C ILE A 286 4.41 22.17 -20.93
N ASN A 287 4.60 23.27 -20.20
CA ASN A 287 5.87 23.99 -20.11
C ASN A 287 6.92 23.24 -19.28
N GLU A 288 6.54 22.61 -18.17
CA GLU A 288 7.47 21.89 -17.27
C GLU A 288 8.13 20.66 -17.92
N MET A 289 7.49 20.01 -18.89
CA MET A 289 8.02 18.81 -19.54
C MET A 289 9.30 19.08 -20.33
N TYR A 290 10.25 18.15 -20.30
CA TYR A 290 11.42 18.18 -21.17
C TYR A 290 11.00 17.93 -22.62
N LYS A 291 11.42 18.80 -23.55
CA LYS A 291 10.99 18.77 -24.97
C LYS A 291 12.15 18.96 -25.96
N ASP A 292 13.36 19.27 -25.50
CA ASP A 292 14.49 19.63 -26.35
C ASP A 292 14.83 18.54 -27.38
N ASP A 293 14.72 17.26 -26.99
CA ASP A 293 14.93 16.13 -27.92
C ASP A 293 13.82 16.05 -28.98
N PHE A 294 12.58 16.37 -28.62
CA PHE A 294 11.47 16.38 -29.59
C PHE A 294 11.59 17.53 -30.60
N PHE A 295 12.15 18.67 -30.19
CA PHE A 295 12.46 19.75 -31.11
C PHE A 295 13.66 19.42 -32.00
N GLY A 296 14.75 18.92 -31.41
CA GLY A 296 15.97 18.58 -32.14
C GLY A 296 15.76 17.49 -33.19
N GLU A 297 14.84 16.55 -32.96
CA GLU A 297 14.48 15.49 -33.90
C GLU A 297 13.35 15.86 -34.87
N GLY A 298 12.86 17.11 -34.85
CA GLY A 298 11.76 17.55 -35.73
C GLY A 298 10.41 16.88 -35.44
N ILE A 299 10.24 16.32 -34.24
CA ILE A 299 9.00 15.66 -33.81
C ILE A 299 7.92 16.71 -33.55
N LEU A 300 8.28 17.80 -32.86
CA LEU A 300 7.42 18.93 -32.55
C LEU A 300 8.07 20.25 -32.97
N SER A 301 7.24 21.28 -33.17
CA SER A 301 7.66 22.69 -33.28
C SER A 301 6.92 23.56 -32.26
N LEU A 302 7.42 24.78 -32.02
CA LEU A 302 6.76 25.74 -31.12
C LEU A 302 5.34 26.08 -31.58
N SER A 303 5.15 26.25 -32.89
CA SER A 303 3.83 26.50 -33.49
C SER A 303 2.85 25.35 -33.23
N GLN A 304 3.31 24.10 -33.37
CA GLN A 304 2.50 22.90 -33.09
C GLN A 304 2.13 22.74 -31.61
N ILE A 305 2.94 23.29 -30.70
CA ILE A 305 2.58 23.33 -29.28
C ILE A 305 1.51 24.39 -29.03
N GLN A 306 1.67 25.58 -29.62
CA GLN A 306 0.73 26.68 -29.42
C GLN A 306 -0.63 26.42 -30.08
N TYR A 307 -0.63 25.84 -31.28
CA TYR A 307 -1.82 25.53 -32.08
C TYR A 307 -1.78 24.05 -32.52
N PRO A 308 -2.05 23.11 -31.59
CA PRO A 308 -1.97 21.69 -31.88
C PRO A 308 -3.07 21.24 -32.83
N THR A 309 -2.69 20.44 -33.82
CA THR A 309 -3.62 19.77 -34.74
C THR A 309 -3.80 18.30 -34.38
N GLU A 310 -4.85 17.66 -34.90
CA GLU A 310 -5.04 16.21 -34.73
C GLU A 310 -3.83 15.39 -35.21
N LYS A 311 -3.21 15.80 -36.33
CA LYS A 311 -1.96 15.21 -36.83
C LYS A 311 -0.81 15.31 -35.82
N THR A 312 -0.71 16.43 -35.10
CA THR A 312 0.30 16.64 -34.05
C THR A 312 0.10 15.67 -32.89
N VAL A 313 -1.15 15.52 -32.44
CA VAL A 313 -1.52 14.59 -31.36
C VAL A 313 -1.24 13.14 -31.79
N GLN A 314 -1.58 12.77 -33.02
CA GLN A 314 -1.35 11.42 -33.54
C GLN A 314 0.14 11.08 -33.63
N LYS A 315 0.97 12.00 -34.13
CA LYS A 315 2.44 11.83 -34.18
C LYS A 315 3.04 11.51 -32.80
N LEU A 316 2.55 12.14 -31.73
CA LEU A 316 2.99 11.85 -30.36
C LEU A 316 2.46 10.51 -29.82
N LYS A 317 1.27 10.08 -30.23
CA LYS A 317 0.75 8.74 -29.89
C LYS A 317 1.58 7.64 -30.55
N ASP A 318 2.02 7.84 -31.78
CA ASP A 318 2.85 6.88 -32.50
C ASP A 318 4.26 6.81 -31.89
N LEU A 319 4.85 7.97 -31.57
CA LEU A 319 6.11 8.03 -30.81
C LEU A 319 6.02 7.31 -29.45
N ASN A 320 4.88 7.41 -28.76
CA ASN A 320 4.66 6.67 -27.52
C ASN A 320 4.75 5.15 -27.75
N LYS A 321 4.06 4.62 -28.78
CA LYS A 321 4.08 3.19 -29.11
C LYS A 321 5.50 2.71 -29.44
N GLU A 322 6.19 3.43 -30.31
CA GLU A 322 7.59 3.12 -30.69
C GLU A 322 8.51 3.10 -29.47
N SER A 323 8.39 4.09 -28.58
CA SER A 323 9.23 4.20 -27.39
C SER A 323 8.90 3.12 -26.34
N VAL A 324 7.64 2.69 -26.22
CA VAL A 324 7.27 1.54 -25.36
C VAL A 324 7.94 0.27 -25.86
N GLU A 325 7.92 0.06 -27.17
CA GLU A 325 8.53 -1.11 -27.79
C GLU A 325 10.06 -1.10 -27.67
N ALA A 326 10.69 0.06 -27.87
CA ALA A 326 12.12 0.23 -27.59
C ALA A 326 12.49 -0.08 -26.14
N HIS A 327 11.68 0.36 -25.16
CA HIS A 327 11.90 0.05 -23.74
C HIS A 327 11.78 -1.45 -23.44
N ARG A 328 10.86 -2.15 -24.11
CA ARG A 328 10.72 -3.61 -23.99
C ARG A 328 11.95 -4.34 -24.52
N ARG A 329 12.49 -3.91 -25.66
CA ARG A 329 13.66 -4.54 -26.30
C ARG A 329 14.95 -4.31 -25.51
N SER A 330 15.21 -3.05 -25.16
CA SER A 330 16.44 -2.61 -24.47
C SER A 330 16.11 -1.61 -23.36
N PRO A 331 15.71 -2.08 -22.16
CA PRO A 331 15.46 -1.20 -21.03
C PRO A 331 16.78 -0.59 -20.54
N SER A 332 16.82 0.73 -20.35
CA SER A 332 17.99 1.47 -19.83
C SER A 332 18.22 1.17 -18.33
N ARG A 333 18.55 -0.08 -18.00
CA ARG A 333 18.48 -0.63 -16.63
C ARG A 333 19.35 0.13 -15.64
N GLU A 334 20.58 0.48 -16.02
CA GLU A 334 21.55 1.10 -15.12
C GLU A 334 21.07 2.46 -14.63
N ILE A 335 20.73 3.36 -15.56
CA ILE A 335 20.27 4.70 -15.23
C ILE A 335 18.91 4.69 -14.51
N LEU A 336 18.00 3.77 -14.88
CA LEU A 336 16.70 3.61 -14.22
C LEU A 336 16.84 3.00 -12.82
N ALA A 337 17.78 2.07 -12.61
CA ALA A 337 18.08 1.51 -11.31
C ALA A 337 18.73 2.55 -10.38
N LEU A 338 19.67 3.35 -10.91
CA LEU A 338 20.31 4.43 -10.17
C LEU A 338 19.27 5.49 -9.75
N ALA A 339 18.39 5.90 -10.67
CA ALA A 339 17.31 6.83 -10.36
C ALA A 339 16.32 6.29 -9.32
N ASN A 340 16.14 4.97 -9.21
CA ASN A 340 15.24 4.38 -8.23
C ASN A 340 15.88 4.16 -6.86
N LYS A 341 17.16 3.76 -6.82
CA LYS A 341 17.86 3.42 -5.56
C LYS A 341 18.51 4.63 -4.91
N SER A 342 19.03 5.55 -5.71
CA SER A 342 19.79 6.71 -5.23
C SER A 342 19.54 7.94 -6.12
N PRO A 343 18.29 8.44 -6.18
CA PRO A 343 17.95 9.57 -7.05
C PRO A 343 18.73 10.85 -6.73
N GLU A 344 19.20 11.01 -5.49
CA GLU A 344 20.10 12.09 -5.07
C GLU A 344 21.45 12.08 -5.79
N LYS A 345 21.89 10.93 -6.33
CA LYS A 345 23.14 10.80 -7.09
C LYS A 345 22.98 11.15 -8.57
N ILE A 346 21.75 11.30 -9.07
CA ILE A 346 21.50 11.67 -10.46
C ILE A 346 21.83 13.15 -10.67
N LYS A 347 22.92 13.40 -11.40
CA LYS A 347 23.33 14.75 -11.82
C LYS A 347 22.61 15.22 -13.08
N ASP A 348 22.51 14.34 -14.08
CA ASP A 348 21.88 14.66 -15.37
C ASP A 348 20.53 13.96 -15.53
N TRP A 349 19.46 14.70 -15.19
CA TRP A 349 18.10 14.25 -15.40
C TRP A 349 17.65 14.31 -16.87
N LYS A 350 18.36 15.03 -17.76
CA LYS A 350 18.04 15.04 -19.19
C LYS A 350 18.31 13.67 -19.80
N ASN A 351 19.39 12.99 -19.39
CA ASN A 351 19.67 11.62 -19.83
C ASN A 351 18.56 10.65 -19.38
N VAL A 352 18.08 10.79 -18.13
CA VAL A 352 16.91 10.03 -17.64
C VAL A 352 15.68 10.29 -18.52
N ALA A 353 15.40 11.56 -18.85
CA ALA A 353 14.25 11.94 -19.67
C ALA A 353 14.29 11.39 -21.10
N LYS A 354 15.49 11.18 -21.66
CA LYS A 354 15.72 10.62 -23.00
C LYS A 354 15.60 9.10 -23.06
N THR A 355 15.62 8.39 -21.92
CA THR A 355 15.39 6.93 -21.91
C THR A 355 14.03 6.58 -22.55
N ALA A 356 13.93 5.42 -23.20
CA ALA A 356 12.70 4.98 -23.87
C ALA A 356 11.47 4.99 -22.94
N LEU A 357 11.64 4.64 -21.65
CA LEU A 357 10.59 4.73 -20.64
C LEU A 357 10.07 6.16 -20.44
N TYR A 358 10.95 7.13 -20.18
CA TYR A 358 10.51 8.51 -19.94
C TYR A 358 10.10 9.22 -21.22
N ARG A 359 10.72 8.88 -22.35
CA ARG A 359 10.33 9.34 -23.68
C ARG A 359 8.90 8.92 -24.02
N SER A 360 8.55 7.64 -23.84
CA SER A 360 7.17 7.17 -24.02
C SER A 360 6.18 7.90 -23.10
N LYS A 361 6.53 8.09 -21.82
CA LYS A 361 5.67 8.81 -20.86
C LYS A 361 5.46 10.27 -21.23
N ARG A 362 6.52 10.98 -21.66
CA ARG A 362 6.45 12.37 -22.14
C ARG A 362 5.61 12.49 -23.40
N ALA A 363 5.83 11.62 -24.38
CA ALA A 363 5.05 11.58 -25.62
C ALA A 363 3.55 11.39 -25.34
N ARG A 364 3.20 10.43 -24.48
CA ARG A 364 1.81 10.19 -24.06
C ARG A 364 1.19 11.40 -23.36
N LEU A 365 1.90 11.99 -22.40
CA LEU A 365 1.39 13.13 -21.65
C LEU A 365 1.24 14.38 -22.53
N LEU A 366 2.22 14.66 -23.40
CA LEU A 366 2.10 15.75 -24.37
C LEU A 366 0.94 15.53 -25.33
N ALA A 367 0.73 14.31 -25.85
CA ALA A 367 -0.40 14.01 -26.70
C ALA A 367 -1.73 14.30 -25.98
N GLU A 368 -1.85 13.87 -24.72
CA GLU A 368 -3.02 14.12 -23.89
C GLU A 368 -3.25 15.64 -23.68
N MET A 369 -2.22 16.40 -23.27
CA MET A 369 -2.37 17.83 -22.95
C MET A 369 -2.54 18.71 -24.19
N LEU A 370 -1.87 18.38 -25.31
CA LEU A 370 -2.08 19.11 -26.57
C LEU A 370 -3.47 18.86 -27.14
N ASP A 371 -4.06 17.67 -26.94
CA ASP A 371 -5.46 17.43 -27.27
C ASP A 371 -6.42 18.25 -26.37
N VAL A 372 -6.13 18.39 -25.07
CA VAL A 372 -6.87 19.32 -24.19
C VAL A 372 -6.81 20.74 -24.74
N ARG A 373 -5.61 21.23 -25.08
CA ARG A 373 -5.43 22.57 -25.65
C ARG A 373 -6.19 22.75 -26.96
N ARG A 374 -6.13 21.77 -27.86
CA ARG A 374 -6.85 21.79 -29.15
C ARG A 374 -8.35 21.96 -28.94
N VAL A 375 -8.96 21.11 -28.11
CA VAL A 375 -10.41 21.18 -27.82
C VAL A 375 -10.78 22.48 -27.10
N PHE A 376 -9.93 22.99 -26.19
CA PHE A 376 -10.15 24.31 -25.59
C PHE A 376 -10.18 25.42 -26.64
N GLN A 377 -9.27 25.39 -27.63
CA GLN A 377 -9.24 26.36 -28.72
C GLN A 377 -10.46 26.26 -29.64
N GLU A 378 -10.85 25.04 -30.03
CA GLU A 378 -12.06 24.77 -30.84
C GLU A 378 -13.34 25.25 -30.14
N ALA A 379 -13.43 25.09 -28.82
CA ALA A 379 -14.55 25.58 -28.01
C ALA A 379 -14.49 27.10 -27.73
N GLY A 380 -13.49 27.82 -28.25
CA GLY A 380 -13.28 29.25 -27.98
C GLY A 380 -12.81 29.58 -26.55
N PHE A 381 -12.39 28.58 -25.78
CA PHE A 381 -11.88 28.70 -24.41
C PHE A 381 -10.38 29.04 -24.41
N THR A 382 -10.03 30.19 -24.97
CA THR A 382 -8.65 30.70 -25.05
C THR A 382 -8.33 31.77 -24.01
N LYS A 383 -9.36 32.36 -23.40
CA LYS A 383 -9.24 33.37 -22.34
C LYS A 383 -9.99 32.91 -21.09
N PRO A 384 -9.46 33.17 -19.88
CA PRO A 384 -10.03 32.69 -18.63
C PRO A 384 -11.24 33.52 -18.19
N THR A 385 -12.32 33.47 -18.98
CA THR A 385 -13.58 34.16 -18.67
C THR A 385 -14.62 33.19 -18.17
N LEU A 386 -15.48 33.65 -17.25
CA LEU A 386 -16.61 32.85 -16.75
C LEU A 386 -17.58 32.48 -17.88
N ARG A 387 -17.78 33.38 -18.85
CA ARG A 387 -18.63 33.13 -20.02
C ARG A 387 -18.08 31.98 -20.87
N ALA A 388 -16.80 32.01 -21.23
CA ALA A 388 -16.18 30.97 -22.02
C ALA A 388 -16.21 29.61 -21.30
N LEU A 389 -15.93 29.58 -19.99
CA LEU A 389 -16.05 28.37 -19.19
C LEU A 389 -17.47 27.79 -19.22
N ARG A 390 -18.49 28.63 -18.97
CA ARG A 390 -19.89 28.18 -18.98
C ARG A 390 -20.36 27.71 -20.35
N MET A 391 -19.84 28.30 -21.43
CA MET A 391 -20.11 27.83 -22.79
C MET A 391 -19.44 26.49 -23.06
N GLY A 392 -18.15 26.36 -22.71
CA GLY A 392 -17.42 25.10 -22.85
C GLY A 392 -18.06 23.95 -22.07
N LEU A 393 -18.53 24.18 -20.84
CA LEU A 393 -19.19 23.15 -20.03
C LEU A 393 -20.50 22.60 -20.63
N LYS A 394 -21.06 23.23 -21.69
CA LYS A 394 -22.19 22.68 -22.44
C LYS A 394 -21.77 21.69 -23.53
N ASP A 395 -20.50 21.71 -23.93
CA ASP A 395 -19.93 20.80 -24.93
C ASP A 395 -19.39 19.53 -24.25
N LYS A 396 -19.80 18.37 -24.78
CA LYS A 396 -19.36 17.06 -24.30
C LYS A 396 -17.85 16.87 -24.51
N ALA A 397 -17.30 17.31 -25.64
CA ALA A 397 -15.88 17.16 -25.94
C ALA A 397 -15.03 17.98 -24.95
N PHE A 398 -15.43 19.22 -24.69
CA PHE A 398 -14.85 20.08 -23.66
C PHE A 398 -14.88 19.44 -22.27
N CYS A 399 -16.03 18.91 -21.84
CA CYS A 399 -16.14 18.22 -20.56
C CYS A 399 -15.18 17.03 -20.46
N GLU A 400 -15.05 16.21 -21.52
CA GLU A 400 -14.13 15.06 -21.51
C GLU A 400 -12.65 15.46 -21.44
N VAL A 401 -12.22 16.56 -22.07
CA VAL A 401 -10.84 17.06 -21.89
C VAL A 401 -10.61 17.64 -20.50
N VAL A 402 -11.61 18.30 -19.90
CA VAL A 402 -11.52 18.77 -18.50
C VAL A 402 -11.38 17.58 -17.55
N LYS A 403 -12.18 16.52 -17.71
CA LYS A 403 -12.03 15.28 -16.91
C LYS A 403 -10.62 14.73 -17.00
N ARG A 404 -10.05 14.67 -18.21
CA ARG A 404 -8.67 14.20 -18.43
C ARG A 404 -7.63 15.06 -17.71
N LEU A 405 -7.73 16.39 -17.81
CA LEU A 405 -6.83 17.32 -17.12
C LEU A 405 -6.93 17.17 -15.59
N VAL A 406 -8.15 17.09 -15.06
CA VAL A 406 -8.42 16.92 -13.62
C VAL A 406 -7.82 15.61 -13.09
N ARG A 407 -8.08 14.47 -13.76
CA ARG A 407 -7.48 13.17 -13.41
C ARG A 407 -5.96 13.23 -13.38
N ARG A 408 -5.36 13.97 -14.32
CA ARG A 408 -3.91 14.16 -14.37
C ARG A 408 -3.41 14.92 -13.13
N LEU A 409 -4.00 16.06 -12.81
CA LEU A 409 -3.62 16.88 -11.65
C LEU A 409 -3.75 16.11 -10.34
N GLN A 410 -4.81 15.32 -10.18
CA GLN A 410 -5.01 14.50 -8.99
C GLN A 410 -3.96 13.40 -8.87
N SER A 411 -3.69 12.66 -9.96
CA SER A 411 -2.67 11.60 -9.95
C SER A 411 -1.29 12.12 -9.52
N GLU A 412 -1.02 13.39 -9.83
CA GLU A 412 0.22 14.05 -9.51
C GLU A 412 0.40 14.31 -8.01
N LYS A 413 -0.66 14.75 -7.36
CA LYS A 413 -0.68 15.14 -5.94
C LYS A 413 -1.01 13.97 -5.01
N ALA A 414 -1.85 13.03 -5.45
CA ALA A 414 -2.20 11.81 -4.71
C ALA A 414 -0.97 10.98 -4.32
N GLY A 415 0.07 10.94 -5.15
CA GLY A 415 1.30 10.20 -4.85
C GLY A 415 2.18 10.81 -3.74
N ILE A 416 1.84 12.01 -3.24
CA ILE A 416 2.67 12.80 -2.31
C ILE A 416 1.87 13.31 -1.12
N ASP A 417 0.66 13.81 -1.35
CA ASP A 417 -0.12 14.46 -0.29
C ASP A 417 -1.06 13.46 0.43
N LEU A 418 -1.23 12.27 -0.15
CA LEU A 418 -2.02 11.17 0.40
C LEU A 418 -1.11 9.97 0.70
N MET A 419 -1.31 9.36 1.86
CA MET A 419 -0.62 8.14 2.26
C MET A 419 -1.62 7.08 2.73
N ASP A 420 -1.29 5.81 2.51
CA ASP A 420 -2.02 4.69 3.08
C ASP A 420 -1.42 4.31 4.44
N ILE A 421 -2.28 4.11 5.42
CA ILE A 421 -1.93 3.43 6.66
C ILE A 421 -1.88 1.94 6.33
N ASN A 422 -0.66 1.40 6.24
CA ASN A 422 -0.45 -0.01 5.92
C ASN A 422 -0.36 -0.88 7.18
N ILE A 423 0.03 -0.28 8.31
CA ILE A 423 0.22 -0.93 9.60
C ILE A 423 -0.29 0.07 10.63
N CYS A 424 -1.13 -0.41 11.54
CA CYS A 424 -1.66 0.37 12.65
C CYS A 424 -2.15 -0.63 13.70
N GLY A 425 -1.71 -0.51 14.93
CA GLY A 425 -2.08 -1.48 15.97
C GLY A 425 -1.40 -1.17 17.28
N ALA A 426 -2.07 -1.53 18.37
CA ALA A 426 -1.44 -1.57 19.67
C ALA A 426 -0.70 -2.89 19.87
N VAL A 427 0.30 -2.82 20.72
CA VAL A 427 1.06 -3.95 21.24
C VAL A 427 0.50 -4.30 22.62
N ALA A 428 0.64 -5.56 23.04
CA ALA A 428 0.25 -5.97 24.38
C ALA A 428 1.02 -5.16 25.45
N PRO A 429 0.38 -4.84 26.60
CA PRO A 429 -1.01 -5.09 26.98
C PRO A 429 -2.02 -4.02 26.48
N TYR A 430 -1.55 -2.96 25.82
CA TYR A 430 -2.38 -1.80 25.44
C TYR A 430 -3.45 -2.12 24.39
N ASN A 431 -3.32 -3.24 23.65
CA ASN A 431 -4.37 -3.76 22.77
C ASN A 431 -5.70 -4.01 23.52
N HIS A 432 -5.64 -4.48 24.77
CA HIS A 432 -6.82 -4.71 25.61
C HIS A 432 -7.49 -3.39 26.05
N LEU A 433 -6.68 -2.33 26.17
CA LEU A 433 -7.08 -0.98 26.55
C LEU A 433 -7.52 -0.09 25.38
N LEU A 434 -7.79 -0.66 24.20
CA LEU A 434 -8.13 0.09 22.98
C LEU A 434 -7.00 1.03 22.50
N GLY A 435 -5.75 0.70 22.82
CA GLY A 435 -4.57 1.46 22.39
C GLY A 435 -4.43 1.53 20.87
N GLY A 436 -4.94 0.56 20.11
CA GLY A 436 -4.88 0.59 18.64
C GLY A 436 -5.57 1.81 18.05
N LYS A 437 -6.52 2.38 18.78
CA LYS A 437 -7.30 3.53 18.31
C LYS A 437 -6.63 4.84 18.70
N LEU A 438 -5.95 4.86 19.85
CA LEU A 438 -4.98 5.90 20.18
C LEU A 438 -3.89 5.98 19.11
N VAL A 439 -3.34 4.84 18.67
CA VAL A 439 -2.36 4.78 17.57
C VAL A 439 -2.94 5.40 16.30
N ALA A 440 -4.15 5.01 15.89
CA ALA A 440 -4.81 5.57 14.72
C ALA A 440 -5.03 7.09 14.86
N MET A 441 -5.49 7.55 16.02
CA MET A 441 -5.71 8.98 16.27
C MET A 441 -4.41 9.79 16.24
N LEU A 442 -3.33 9.30 16.87
CA LEU A 442 -2.03 9.98 16.90
C LEU A 442 -1.36 10.03 15.52
N LEU A 443 -1.62 9.05 14.66
CA LEU A 443 -1.13 9.06 13.29
C LEU A 443 -1.71 10.21 12.44
N CYS A 444 -2.87 10.73 12.83
CA CYS A 444 -3.48 11.91 12.22
C CYS A 444 -2.90 13.23 12.74
N SER A 445 -1.99 13.20 13.72
CA SER A 445 -1.45 14.42 14.33
C SER A 445 -0.59 15.24 13.35
N ARG A 446 -0.49 16.54 13.63
CA ARG A 446 0.43 17.45 12.93
C ARG A 446 1.87 17.02 13.14
N GLN A 447 2.21 16.39 14.26
CA GLN A 447 3.56 15.84 14.48
C GLN A 447 3.88 14.73 13.48
N ALA A 448 2.96 13.77 13.25
CA ALA A 448 3.12 12.76 12.21
C ALA A 448 3.29 13.40 10.82
N GLY A 449 2.47 14.42 10.52
CA GLY A 449 2.59 15.21 9.29
C GLY A 449 3.93 15.94 9.14
N LYS A 450 4.47 16.54 10.21
CA LYS A 450 5.79 17.19 10.20
C LYS A 450 6.93 16.22 9.99
N CYS A 451 6.86 15.03 10.60
CA CYS A 451 7.83 13.96 10.34
C CYS A 451 7.82 13.57 8.85
N TYR A 452 6.62 13.45 8.26
CA TYR A 452 6.46 13.19 6.83
C TYR A 452 7.05 14.30 5.96
N GLU A 453 6.73 15.55 6.29
CA GLU A 453 7.25 16.72 5.57
C GLU A 453 8.77 16.79 5.64
N SER A 454 9.34 16.63 6.83
CA SER A 454 10.79 16.69 7.04
C SER A 454 11.51 15.60 6.24
N ARG A 455 10.99 14.37 6.25
CA ARG A 455 11.60 13.24 5.53
C ARG A 455 11.61 13.42 4.01
N TYR A 456 10.56 14.02 3.43
CA TYR A 456 10.39 14.05 1.98
C TYR A 456 10.54 15.44 1.34
N SER A 457 10.74 16.50 2.13
CA SER A 457 10.88 17.88 1.65
C SER A 457 12.06 18.11 0.70
N THR A 458 13.14 17.34 0.82
CA THR A 458 14.34 17.47 -0.02
C THR A 458 14.45 16.34 -1.06
N ALA A 459 13.57 15.35 -0.98
CA ALA A 459 13.64 14.16 -1.81
C ALA A 459 13.20 14.46 -3.26
N PRO A 460 14.03 14.17 -4.27
CA PRO A 460 13.64 14.33 -5.65
C PRO A 460 12.47 13.40 -6.00
N SER A 461 11.46 13.95 -6.67
CA SER A 461 10.38 13.14 -7.24
C SER A 461 10.89 12.48 -8.51
N ILE A 462 11.21 11.19 -8.45
CA ILE A 462 11.85 10.43 -9.53
C ILE A 462 11.09 10.59 -10.85
N ILE A 463 9.77 10.36 -10.81
CA ILE A 463 8.92 10.44 -12.00
C ILE A 463 8.87 11.87 -12.53
N ALA A 464 8.64 12.87 -11.65
CA ALA A 464 8.56 14.26 -12.09
C ALA A 464 9.90 14.74 -12.67
N SER A 465 11.01 14.34 -12.07
CA SER A 465 12.35 14.73 -12.50
C SER A 465 12.69 14.12 -13.86
N GLY A 466 12.37 12.83 -14.08
CA GLY A 466 12.52 12.19 -15.39
C GLY A 466 11.57 12.74 -16.46
N MET A 467 10.39 13.23 -16.09
CA MET A 467 9.48 13.90 -17.04
C MET A 467 9.94 15.32 -17.42
N CYS A 468 10.53 16.06 -16.48
CA CYS A 468 10.97 17.44 -16.66
C CYS A 468 12.42 17.56 -17.14
N GLY A 469 13.20 16.47 -17.13
CA GLY A 469 14.62 16.49 -17.48
C GLY A 469 15.49 17.29 -16.51
N LYS A 470 14.98 17.62 -15.33
CA LYS A 470 15.66 18.37 -14.26
C LYS A 470 15.26 17.84 -12.91
N ARG A 471 16.06 18.11 -11.88
CA ARG A 471 15.75 17.71 -10.50
C ARG A 471 14.51 18.46 -10.02
N THR A 472 13.41 17.73 -9.82
CA THR A 472 12.13 18.28 -9.37
C THR A 472 11.80 17.78 -7.98
N ILE A 473 11.72 18.71 -7.02
CA ILE A 473 11.23 18.46 -5.67
C ILE A 473 9.79 18.96 -5.59
N ARG A 474 8.94 18.21 -4.90
CA ARG A 474 7.57 18.63 -4.61
C ARG A 474 7.39 18.79 -3.12
N GLU A 475 6.75 19.87 -2.72
CA GLU A 475 6.45 20.13 -1.32
C GLU A 475 5.43 19.09 -0.82
N PRO A 476 5.81 18.18 0.10
CA PRO A 476 4.86 17.24 0.67
C PRO A 476 3.93 17.96 1.64
N LYS A 477 2.61 17.75 1.57
CA LYS A 477 1.68 18.08 2.65
C LYS A 477 0.72 16.92 2.85
N LEU A 478 0.78 16.29 4.01
CA LEU A 478 -0.08 15.15 4.32
C LEU A 478 -1.52 15.61 4.59
N ILE A 479 -2.39 15.60 3.58
CA ILE A 479 -3.75 16.15 3.66
C ILE A 479 -4.82 15.09 3.95
N ALA A 480 -4.52 13.83 3.71
CA ALA A 480 -5.43 12.73 3.94
C ALA A 480 -4.67 11.42 4.18
N LEU A 481 -5.30 10.50 4.90
CA LEU A 481 -4.86 9.12 5.02
C LEU A 481 -5.97 8.18 4.60
N THR A 482 -5.60 7.10 3.93
CA THR A 482 -6.51 5.99 3.64
C THR A 482 -6.05 4.69 4.27
N THR A 483 -6.96 3.78 4.53
CA THR A 483 -6.62 2.44 5.02
C THR A 483 -7.68 1.44 4.61
N THR A 484 -7.29 0.18 4.48
CA THR A 484 -8.21 -0.94 4.35
C THR A 484 -8.12 -1.80 5.61
N SER A 485 -9.24 -2.38 6.05
CA SER A 485 -9.23 -3.36 7.13
C SER A 485 -8.63 -4.68 6.66
N LEU A 486 -8.15 -5.51 7.60
CA LEU A 486 -7.72 -6.86 7.25
C LEU A 486 -8.91 -7.77 6.85
N TYR A 487 -10.07 -7.55 7.48
CA TYR A 487 -11.27 -8.38 7.33
C TYR A 487 -12.49 -7.60 6.85
N SER A 488 -13.46 -8.31 6.25
CA SER A 488 -14.75 -7.76 5.77
C SER A 488 -15.68 -7.29 6.89
N ALA A 489 -15.58 -7.86 8.10
CA ALA A 489 -16.45 -7.58 9.25
C ALA A 489 -16.21 -6.21 9.94
N GLY A 490 -15.43 -5.31 9.34
CA GLY A 490 -15.04 -4.01 9.91
C GLY A 490 -13.79 -4.09 10.79
N SER A 491 -13.20 -2.92 11.06
CA SER A 491 -12.05 -2.79 11.97
C SER A 491 -12.49 -2.10 13.26
N SER A 492 -12.44 -2.81 14.39
CA SER A 492 -12.70 -2.20 15.70
C SER A 492 -11.83 -0.96 15.89
N GLN A 493 -10.59 -1.00 15.37
CA GLN A 493 -9.56 0.03 15.45
C GLN A 493 -9.97 1.40 14.90
N TYR A 494 -10.65 1.44 13.77
CA TYR A 494 -11.01 2.71 13.10
C TYR A 494 -12.43 3.15 13.43
N ASN A 495 -13.29 2.20 13.79
CA ASN A 495 -14.69 2.47 14.08
C ASN A 495 -14.86 3.46 15.25
N ARG A 496 -15.78 4.41 15.08
CA ARG A 496 -16.19 5.43 16.08
C ARG A 496 -15.10 6.45 16.46
N ILE A 497 -13.97 6.49 15.75
CA ILE A 497 -13.00 7.59 15.86
C ILE A 497 -13.59 8.80 15.15
N LYS A 498 -14.04 9.78 15.94
CA LYS A 498 -14.59 11.06 15.49
C LYS A 498 -14.29 12.11 16.55
N ILE A 499 -13.26 12.91 16.33
CA ILE A 499 -12.81 13.96 17.26
C ILE A 499 -13.32 15.31 16.74
N PRO A 500 -14.15 16.04 17.50
CA PRO A 500 -14.51 17.42 17.15
C PRO A 500 -13.25 18.29 17.04
N ALA A 501 -13.16 19.14 16.02
CA ALA A 501 -11.98 20.00 15.85
C ALA A 501 -11.79 20.98 17.04
N LYS A 502 -12.86 21.35 17.74
CA LYS A 502 -12.82 22.12 19.00
C LYS A 502 -12.01 21.43 20.10
N GLU A 503 -12.10 20.10 20.21
CA GLU A 503 -11.30 19.29 21.16
C GLU A 503 -9.80 19.30 20.82
N LEU A 504 -9.47 19.68 19.58
CA LEU A 504 -8.10 19.82 19.09
C LEU A 504 -7.62 21.29 19.12
N GLY A 505 -8.38 22.17 19.76
CA GLY A 505 -8.07 23.59 19.90
C GLY A 505 -8.34 24.41 18.63
N LEU A 506 -9.24 23.96 17.75
CA LEU A 506 -9.59 24.65 16.51
C LEU A 506 -11.00 25.22 16.56
N SER A 507 -11.16 26.45 16.04
CA SER A 507 -12.46 27.11 15.86
C SER A 507 -13.17 26.57 14.60
N SER A 508 -13.54 25.30 14.61
CA SER A 508 -14.25 24.65 13.51
C SER A 508 -15.27 23.64 14.03
N ASP A 509 -16.44 23.57 13.40
CA ASP A 509 -17.47 22.56 13.70
C ASP A 509 -17.23 21.23 12.96
N LYS A 510 -16.11 21.12 12.23
CA LYS A 510 -15.71 19.89 11.53
C LYS A 510 -15.14 18.86 12.51
N PHE A 511 -14.98 17.64 12.01
CA PHE A 511 -14.44 16.52 12.78
C PHE A 511 -13.23 15.91 12.08
N LEU A 512 -12.27 15.47 12.87
CA LEU A 512 -11.26 14.51 12.45
C LEU A 512 -11.83 13.11 12.67
N GLU A 513 -12.17 12.41 11.60
CA GLU A 513 -12.83 11.10 11.69
C GLU A 513 -12.28 10.08 10.70
N TYR A 514 -12.28 8.81 11.12
CA TYR A 514 -12.09 7.69 10.21
C TYR A 514 -13.44 7.34 9.57
N LYS A 515 -13.74 7.99 8.45
CA LYS A 515 -14.96 7.74 7.70
C LYS A 515 -14.85 6.40 6.96
N ARG A 516 -15.78 5.50 7.20
CA ARG A 516 -15.94 4.30 6.39
C ARG A 516 -16.51 4.72 5.02
N ILE A 517 -15.77 4.43 3.95
CA ILE A 517 -16.13 4.84 2.59
C ILE A 517 -16.71 3.70 1.76
N GLY A 518 -16.49 2.44 2.16
CA GLY A 518 -17.17 1.26 1.59
C GLY A 518 -16.28 0.02 1.60
N TYR A 519 -16.29 -0.75 0.52
CA TYR A 519 -15.53 -2.01 0.41
C TYR A 519 -14.63 -2.03 -0.82
N THR A 520 -13.51 -2.75 -0.73
CA THR A 520 -12.67 -3.10 -1.89
C THR A 520 -13.23 -4.30 -2.63
N ASP A 521 -12.88 -4.44 -3.91
CA ASP A 521 -13.30 -5.56 -4.76
C ASP A 521 -12.55 -6.88 -4.48
N GLY A 522 -11.39 -6.82 -3.80
CA GLY A 522 -10.68 -8.02 -3.33
C GLY A 522 -9.67 -8.57 -4.34
N TYR A 523 -8.86 -7.70 -4.94
CA TYR A 523 -7.70 -8.06 -5.74
C TYR A 523 -6.41 -8.02 -4.91
N GLY A 524 -5.53 -9.01 -5.08
CA GLY A 524 -4.29 -9.05 -4.33
C GLY A 524 -3.40 -10.26 -4.63
N SER A 525 -2.26 -10.29 -3.96
CA SER A 525 -1.27 -11.37 -4.04
C SER A 525 -0.92 -11.94 -2.66
N PHE A 526 -1.77 -11.68 -1.66
CA PHE A 526 -1.46 -12.06 -0.29
C PHE A 526 -1.64 -13.56 -0.05
N HIS A 527 -2.50 -14.21 -0.83
CA HIS A 527 -2.74 -15.66 -0.77
C HIS A 527 -1.70 -16.48 -1.52
N PHE A 528 -0.72 -15.83 -2.17
CA PHE A 528 0.43 -16.48 -2.78
C PHE A 528 1.70 -16.25 -1.93
N SER A 529 2.42 -17.35 -1.69
CA SER A 529 3.65 -17.41 -0.92
C SER A 529 4.83 -16.80 -1.68
N ARG A 530 5.92 -16.51 -0.94
CA ARG A 530 7.19 -16.10 -1.55
C ARG A 530 7.77 -17.19 -2.45
N GLU A 531 7.51 -18.45 -2.11
CA GLU A 531 7.95 -19.60 -2.88
C GLU A 531 7.30 -19.61 -4.27
N THR A 532 5.99 -19.44 -4.36
CA THR A 532 5.25 -19.31 -5.63
C THR A 532 5.75 -18.12 -6.45
N ALA A 533 6.01 -16.98 -5.80
CA ALA A 533 6.55 -15.81 -6.50
C ALA A 533 7.98 -16.06 -7.05
N LYS A 534 8.82 -16.83 -6.34
CA LYS A 534 10.16 -17.24 -6.81
C LYS A 534 10.08 -18.28 -7.92
N ALA A 535 9.18 -19.26 -7.83
CA ALA A 535 8.95 -20.25 -8.88
C ALA A 535 8.50 -19.58 -10.18
N CYS A 536 7.69 -18.52 -10.09
CA CYS A 536 7.35 -17.69 -11.23
C CYS A 536 8.58 -16.98 -11.85
N ASP A 537 9.53 -16.50 -11.03
CA ASP A 537 10.78 -15.92 -11.57
C ASP A 537 11.62 -16.97 -12.30
N GLN A 538 11.69 -18.20 -11.76
CA GLN A 538 12.42 -19.30 -12.38
C GLN A 538 11.79 -19.69 -13.72
N LEU A 539 10.47 -19.87 -13.75
CA LEU A 539 9.70 -20.13 -14.98
C LEU A 539 9.99 -19.10 -16.09
N MET A 540 10.03 -17.81 -15.72
CA MET A 540 10.35 -16.76 -16.69
C MET A 540 11.78 -16.88 -17.23
N VAL A 541 12.74 -17.20 -16.37
CA VAL A 541 14.15 -17.40 -16.78
C VAL A 541 14.25 -18.58 -17.75
N ASP A 542 13.62 -19.71 -17.43
CA ASP A 542 13.70 -20.94 -18.22
C ASP A 542 13.06 -20.78 -19.60
N ARG A 543 12.00 -19.96 -19.71
CA ARG A 543 11.36 -19.61 -21.00
C ARG A 543 12.07 -18.51 -21.80
N GLY A 544 13.24 -18.04 -21.35
CA GLY A 544 13.96 -16.93 -21.98
C GLY A 544 13.20 -15.59 -21.93
N ILE A 545 12.14 -15.51 -21.12
CA ILE A 545 11.31 -14.31 -20.99
C ILE A 545 12.04 -13.33 -20.07
N LYS A 546 12.45 -12.19 -20.63
CA LYS A 546 13.12 -11.14 -19.85
C LYS A 546 12.20 -10.71 -18.69
N ARG A 547 12.72 -10.85 -17.44
CA ARG A 547 12.03 -10.53 -16.18
C ARG A 547 11.13 -9.30 -16.26
N VAL A 548 9.93 -9.40 -15.69
CA VAL A 548 9.10 -8.22 -15.36
C VAL A 548 9.97 -7.28 -14.52
N ASN A 549 10.32 -6.13 -15.07
CA ASN A 549 11.23 -5.24 -14.39
C ASN A 549 10.56 -4.67 -13.12
N HIS A 550 11.33 -4.58 -12.04
CA HIS A 550 10.90 -3.97 -10.78
C HIS A 550 11.08 -2.44 -10.77
N PHE A 551 11.09 -1.79 -11.94
CA PHE A 551 11.30 -0.34 -12.01
C PHE A 551 10.09 0.43 -11.47
N PHE A 552 10.37 1.46 -10.67
CA PHE A 552 9.34 2.33 -10.14
C PHE A 552 8.62 3.07 -11.28
N GLY A 553 7.29 3.08 -11.24
CA GLY A 553 6.46 3.77 -12.24
C GLY A 553 6.08 2.96 -13.48
N GLU A 554 6.18 1.63 -13.46
CA GLU A 554 5.69 0.72 -14.53
C GLU A 554 4.31 0.10 -14.25
N GLY A 555 3.63 0.45 -13.15
CA GLY A 555 2.28 -0.02 -12.83
C GLY A 555 2.08 -0.43 -11.36
N PRO A 556 0.85 -0.80 -10.96
CA PRO A 556 0.53 -1.21 -9.59
C PRO A 556 1.12 -2.60 -9.27
N SER A 557 1.70 -2.75 -8.07
CA SER A 557 2.32 -3.97 -7.49
C SER A 557 3.20 -4.83 -8.42
N PRO A 558 4.55 -4.77 -8.31
CA PRO A 558 5.45 -5.64 -9.08
C PRO A 558 5.17 -7.14 -8.90
N THR A 559 4.83 -7.57 -7.67
CA THR A 559 4.52 -8.97 -7.38
C THR A 559 3.25 -9.44 -8.07
N LEU A 560 2.20 -8.62 -8.08
CA LEU A 560 0.95 -8.98 -8.76
C LEU A 560 1.15 -9.07 -10.28
N ARG A 561 1.88 -8.11 -10.86
CA ARG A 561 2.24 -8.16 -12.29
C ARG A 561 2.99 -9.45 -12.60
N LYS A 562 4.04 -9.77 -11.83
CA LYS A 562 4.82 -11.00 -11.97
C LYS A 562 3.95 -12.25 -11.97
N LEU A 563 3.12 -12.42 -10.95
CA LEU A 563 2.22 -13.56 -10.83
C LEU A 563 1.25 -13.65 -12.02
N ARG A 564 0.62 -12.53 -12.41
CA ARG A 564 -0.29 -12.50 -13.57
C ARG A 564 0.41 -12.92 -14.86
N PHE A 565 1.65 -12.46 -15.08
CA PHE A 565 2.46 -12.89 -16.22
C PHE A 565 2.75 -14.39 -16.16
N GLY A 566 3.27 -14.91 -15.03
CA GLY A 566 3.55 -16.33 -14.91
C GLY A 566 2.32 -17.21 -15.09
N PHE A 567 1.17 -16.79 -14.57
CA PHE A 567 -0.10 -17.49 -14.76
C PHE A 567 -0.55 -17.45 -16.22
N ALA A 568 -0.46 -16.30 -16.89
CA ALA A 568 -0.77 -16.19 -18.31
C ALA A 568 0.11 -17.12 -19.17
N GLU A 569 1.40 -17.20 -18.85
CA GLU A 569 2.35 -18.08 -19.54
C GLU A 569 1.98 -19.56 -19.43
N LEU A 570 1.42 -19.99 -18.30
CA LEU A 570 0.92 -21.35 -18.11
C LEU A 570 -0.53 -21.55 -18.58
N GLY A 571 -1.18 -20.55 -19.20
CA GLY A 571 -2.60 -20.64 -19.56
C GLY A 571 -3.56 -20.69 -18.37
N LEU A 572 -3.09 -20.35 -17.16
CA LEU A 572 -3.90 -20.32 -15.95
C LEU A 572 -4.79 -19.05 -15.92
N PRO A 573 -5.95 -19.07 -15.25
CA PRO A 573 -6.92 -17.97 -15.22
C PRO A 573 -6.44 -16.78 -14.36
N ASN A 574 -5.44 -16.05 -14.87
CA ASN A 574 -4.60 -15.10 -14.15
C ASN A 574 -5.37 -14.00 -13.37
N ASP A 575 -6.36 -13.36 -13.99
CA ASP A 575 -7.10 -12.25 -13.40
C ASP A 575 -8.11 -12.78 -12.37
N LYS A 576 -8.65 -13.98 -12.59
CA LYS A 576 -9.66 -14.59 -11.72
C LYS A 576 -9.04 -15.19 -10.45
N ILE A 577 -7.84 -15.80 -10.52
CA ILE A 577 -7.14 -16.35 -9.35
C ILE A 577 -6.40 -15.29 -8.53
N THR A 578 -6.11 -14.12 -9.12
CA THR A 578 -5.59 -12.96 -8.36
C THR A 578 -6.70 -12.13 -7.71
N GLU A 579 -7.95 -12.37 -8.10
CA GLU A 579 -9.14 -11.87 -7.41
C GLU A 579 -9.54 -12.84 -6.30
N HIS A 580 -8.94 -12.69 -5.13
CA HIS A 580 -9.20 -13.55 -3.98
C HIS A 580 -10.62 -13.37 -3.38
N GLY A 581 -11.38 -12.36 -3.81
CA GLY A 581 -12.78 -12.13 -3.41
C GLY A 581 -12.97 -11.59 -1.99
N TYR A 582 -11.96 -11.68 -1.11
CA TYR A 582 -11.99 -11.08 0.22
C TYR A 582 -12.12 -9.55 0.18
N LYS A 583 -13.33 -9.06 0.44
CA LYS A 583 -13.64 -7.63 0.55
C LYS A 583 -13.07 -7.07 1.85
N ARG A 584 -12.41 -5.91 1.76
CA ARG A 584 -11.90 -5.15 2.91
C ARG A 584 -12.70 -3.87 3.06
N VAL A 585 -12.94 -3.44 4.29
CA VAL A 585 -13.58 -2.15 4.55
C VAL A 585 -12.55 -1.05 4.31
N ALA A 586 -12.87 -0.12 3.43
CA ALA A 586 -12.04 1.05 3.17
C ALA A 586 -12.45 2.21 4.10
N TYR A 587 -11.45 2.91 4.63
CA TYR A 587 -11.60 4.10 5.46
C TYR A 587 -10.77 5.25 4.88
N LEU A 588 -11.29 6.47 5.07
CA LEU A 588 -10.63 7.72 4.74
C LEU A 588 -10.66 8.64 5.96
N VAL A 589 -9.54 9.31 6.22
CA VAL A 589 -9.49 10.46 7.12
C VAL A 589 -8.94 11.65 6.36
N LYS A 590 -9.71 12.74 6.33
CA LYS A 590 -9.28 14.04 5.79
C LYS A 590 -8.54 14.77 6.93
N LEU A 591 -7.26 15.05 6.74
CA LEU A 591 -6.46 15.85 7.67
C LEU A 591 -6.58 17.35 7.37
N ALA A 592 -6.96 17.71 6.14
CA ALA A 592 -7.26 19.07 5.74
C ALA A 592 -8.72 19.22 5.29
N SER A 593 -9.32 20.34 5.65
CA SER A 593 -10.74 20.59 5.43
C SER A 593 -11.09 21.05 4.01
N ASN A 594 -10.07 21.49 3.26
CA ASN A 594 -10.06 21.86 1.84
C ASN A 594 -9.16 20.90 1.02
N ALA A 595 -9.13 19.62 1.41
CA ALA A 595 -8.24 18.63 0.78
C ALA A 595 -8.42 18.55 -0.75
N LEU A 596 -9.65 18.68 -1.26
CA LEU A 596 -9.94 18.69 -2.69
C LEU A 596 -9.31 19.89 -3.38
N GLU A 597 -9.64 21.09 -2.93
CA GLU A 597 -9.20 22.36 -3.51
C GLU A 597 -7.68 22.48 -3.46
N TYR A 598 -7.05 22.04 -2.37
CA TYR A 598 -5.60 22.02 -2.24
C TYR A 598 -4.94 21.00 -3.19
N THR A 599 -5.50 19.77 -3.31
CA THR A 599 -4.95 18.75 -4.23
C THR A 599 -5.01 19.23 -5.68
N LEU A 600 -6.08 19.92 -6.05
CA LEU A 600 -6.23 20.49 -7.39
C LEU A 600 -5.32 21.72 -7.62
N GLY A 601 -4.74 22.29 -6.57
CA GLY A 601 -3.95 23.52 -6.64
C GLY A 601 -4.80 24.78 -6.82
N ILE A 602 -6.10 24.72 -6.48
CA ILE A 602 -6.99 25.88 -6.41
C ILE A 602 -6.67 26.69 -5.16
N ASP A 603 -6.54 26.00 -4.03
CA ASP A 603 -6.08 26.60 -2.77
C ASP A 603 -4.57 26.40 -2.62
N PRO A 604 -3.79 27.45 -2.30
CA PRO A 604 -2.33 27.34 -2.21
C PRO A 604 -1.85 26.63 -0.94
N LYS A 605 -2.70 26.52 0.10
CA LYS A 605 -2.33 25.94 1.40
C LYS A 605 -3.45 25.04 1.96
N PRO A 606 -3.09 23.96 2.67
CA PRO A 606 -4.07 23.10 3.33
C PRO A 606 -4.55 23.73 4.65
N ASN A 607 -5.86 23.68 4.87
CA ASN A 607 -6.54 24.08 6.10
C ASN A 607 -6.66 22.86 7.02
N PHE A 608 -5.59 22.57 7.76
CA PHE A 608 -5.52 21.38 8.62
C PHE A 608 -6.59 21.36 9.72
N LEU A 609 -7.12 20.16 9.99
CA LEU A 609 -8.02 19.82 11.09
C LEU A 609 -7.26 19.39 12.36
N VAL A 610 -5.96 19.70 12.42
CA VAL A 610 -5.04 19.40 13.51
C VAL A 610 -4.04 20.55 13.74
N GLY A 611 -3.66 20.79 15.00
CA GLY A 611 -2.83 21.92 15.44
C GLY A 611 -1.42 21.55 15.94
N LYS A 612 -0.64 22.51 16.44
CA LYS A 612 0.78 22.30 16.88
C LYS A 612 0.94 21.49 18.20
N LYS A 613 -0.12 21.33 19.01
CA LYS A 613 -0.12 20.65 20.32
C LYS A 613 -1.16 19.53 20.40
N ASP A 614 -1.55 19.02 19.25
CA ASP A 614 -2.65 18.09 19.10
C ASP A 614 -2.39 16.72 19.71
N GLU A 615 -1.16 16.21 19.76
CA GLU A 615 -0.85 14.89 20.37
C GLU A 615 -1.36 14.78 21.82
N LYS A 616 -1.16 15.82 22.62
CA LYS A 616 -1.64 15.87 24.02
C LYS A 616 -3.16 15.90 24.09
N LEU A 617 -3.79 16.68 23.21
CA LEU A 617 -5.25 16.80 23.13
C LEU A 617 -5.91 15.50 22.63
N ILE A 618 -5.31 14.86 21.63
CA ILE A 618 -5.69 13.56 21.09
C ILE A 618 -5.60 12.50 22.19
N SER A 619 -4.50 12.48 22.94
CA SER A 619 -4.28 11.54 24.04
C SER A 619 -5.29 11.75 25.16
N ALA A 620 -5.52 13.00 25.59
CA ALA A 620 -6.52 13.34 26.59
C ALA A 620 -7.94 12.95 26.14
N TYR A 621 -8.27 13.17 24.87
CA TYR A 621 -9.55 12.76 24.29
C TYR A 621 -9.72 11.23 24.31
N TRP A 622 -8.67 10.47 23.96
CA TRP A 622 -8.70 9.01 24.05
C TRP A 622 -8.86 8.53 25.49
N VAL A 623 -8.11 9.12 26.44
CA VAL A 623 -8.23 8.78 27.87
C VAL A 623 -9.67 8.98 28.35
N ARG A 624 -10.22 10.18 28.11
CA ARG A 624 -11.56 10.56 28.57
C ARG A 624 -12.67 9.75 27.92
N ARG A 625 -12.59 9.54 26.61
CA ARG A 625 -13.67 8.88 25.88
C ARG A 625 -13.65 7.38 26.17
N TRP A 626 -12.46 6.77 26.22
CA TRP A 626 -12.32 5.34 26.08
C TRP A 626 -11.57 4.67 27.20
N LEU A 627 -10.36 5.12 27.58
CA LEU A 627 -9.59 4.44 28.64
C LEU A 627 -10.38 4.42 29.94
N SER A 628 -10.93 5.56 30.36
CA SER A 628 -11.74 5.72 31.58
C SER A 628 -12.93 4.76 31.65
N MET A 629 -13.59 4.51 30.52
CA MET A 629 -14.71 3.57 30.44
C MET A 629 -14.25 2.12 30.30
N ARG A 630 -13.09 1.91 29.67
CA ARG A 630 -12.57 0.57 29.37
C ARG A 630 -12.02 -0.13 30.60
N ILE A 631 -11.41 0.61 31.53
CA ILE A 631 -10.88 0.07 32.79
C ILE A 631 -11.96 -0.30 33.82
N LYS A 632 -13.21 0.10 33.60
CA LYS A 632 -14.35 -0.31 34.46
C LYS A 632 -14.71 -1.79 34.31
N ASN A 633 -14.23 -2.45 33.26
CA ASN A 633 -14.49 -3.85 33.00
C ASN A 633 -13.33 -4.70 33.57
N SER A 634 -13.65 -5.60 34.52
CA SER A 634 -12.69 -6.49 35.17
C SER A 634 -12.00 -7.43 34.20
N ASP A 635 -12.73 -8.04 33.25
CA ASP A 635 -12.19 -8.96 32.25
C ASP A 635 -11.10 -8.30 31.40
N VAL A 636 -11.22 -6.98 31.15
CA VAL A 636 -10.19 -6.22 30.45
C VAL A 636 -8.92 -6.11 31.29
N LEU A 637 -9.06 -5.86 32.58
CA LEU A 637 -7.92 -5.77 33.50
C LEU A 637 -7.26 -7.13 33.71
N ASP A 638 -8.05 -8.21 33.79
CA ASP A 638 -7.54 -9.58 33.82
C ASP A 638 -6.76 -9.93 32.54
N ALA A 639 -7.26 -9.56 31.38
CA ALA A 639 -6.54 -9.74 30.13
C ALA A 639 -5.25 -8.90 30.07
N VAL A 640 -5.22 -7.71 30.69
CA VAL A 640 -3.99 -6.91 30.83
C VAL A 640 -2.98 -7.62 31.74
N ARG A 641 -3.42 -8.23 32.86
CA ARG A 641 -2.54 -8.95 33.80
C ARG A 641 -1.81 -10.14 33.18
N GLN A 642 -2.41 -10.80 32.19
CA GLN A 642 -1.83 -11.94 31.47
C GLN A 642 -0.55 -11.61 30.67
N HIS A 643 -0.10 -10.36 30.67
CA HIS A 643 1.09 -9.92 29.95
C HIS A 643 2.21 -9.56 30.94
N SER A 644 2.80 -10.58 31.55
CA SER A 644 3.79 -10.43 32.60
C SER A 644 5.22 -10.45 32.04
N LEU A 645 6.10 -9.65 32.64
CA LEU A 645 7.55 -9.71 32.41
C LEU A 645 8.28 -10.52 33.49
N ALA A 646 7.55 -11.11 34.45
CA ALA A 646 8.11 -12.12 35.36
C ALA A 646 8.61 -13.35 34.58
N TYR A 647 9.59 -14.06 35.10
CA TYR A 647 10.11 -15.27 34.44
C TYR A 647 9.28 -16.51 34.83
N PRO A 648 8.92 -17.42 33.89
CA PRO A 648 9.12 -17.30 32.44
C PRO A 648 8.26 -16.16 31.83
N ILE A 649 8.82 -15.44 30.86
CA ILE A 649 8.15 -14.26 30.27
C ILE A 649 6.92 -14.72 29.49
N GLU A 650 5.74 -14.31 29.96
CA GLU A 650 4.45 -14.55 29.32
C GLU A 650 3.87 -13.21 28.87
N HIS A 651 4.42 -12.65 27.80
CA HIS A 651 4.03 -11.33 27.30
C HIS A 651 3.62 -11.39 25.83
N GLY A 652 2.40 -10.94 25.49
CA GLY A 652 1.85 -11.00 24.13
C GLY A 652 2.56 -10.10 23.10
N ALA A 653 3.61 -9.39 23.51
CA ALA A 653 4.50 -8.61 22.66
C ALA A 653 5.86 -9.28 22.42
N GLN A 654 6.10 -10.46 23.00
CA GLN A 654 7.19 -11.33 22.60
C GLN A 654 6.87 -11.96 21.24
N VAL A 655 7.88 -12.10 20.38
CA VAL A 655 7.67 -12.75 19.08
C VAL A 655 7.44 -14.24 19.33
N PRO A 656 6.37 -14.84 18.78
CA PRO A 656 6.13 -16.26 18.99
C PRO A 656 7.22 -17.08 18.33
N THR A 657 7.72 -18.09 19.04
CA THR A 657 8.53 -19.15 18.43
C THR A 657 7.64 -19.92 17.45
N PRO A 658 8.06 -20.11 16.18
CA PRO A 658 7.35 -21.00 15.28
C PRO A 658 7.27 -22.39 15.93
N PRO A 659 6.12 -23.08 15.88
CA PRO A 659 6.08 -24.49 16.28
C PRO A 659 7.16 -25.23 15.47
N GLU A 660 8.03 -25.96 16.16
CA GLU A 660 9.18 -26.62 15.56
C GLU A 660 8.73 -27.51 14.39
N LEU A 661 9.58 -27.55 13.36
CA LEU A 661 9.74 -28.76 12.57
C LEU A 661 10.30 -29.79 13.55
N GLU A 662 9.41 -30.53 14.24
CA GLU A 662 9.78 -31.68 15.07
C GLU A 662 10.55 -32.66 14.18
N GLY A 663 11.86 -32.58 14.27
CA GLY A 663 12.77 -33.24 13.33
C GLY A 663 14.21 -32.92 13.65
N ASP A 664 14.55 -32.85 14.93
CA ASP A 664 15.89 -33.18 15.41
C ASP A 664 15.77 -33.63 16.86
N ASN A 665 15.73 -34.95 17.03
CA ASN A 665 15.94 -35.65 18.28
C ASN A 665 17.26 -35.15 18.92
N GLN A 666 17.18 -34.30 19.94
CA GLN A 666 18.07 -34.46 21.08
C GLN A 666 17.38 -35.39 22.06
N ILE A 667 17.58 -36.68 21.83
CA ILE A 667 17.56 -37.68 22.90
C ILE A 667 18.51 -37.14 23.96
N GLU A 668 17.96 -36.80 25.14
CA GLU A 668 18.75 -36.59 26.35
C GLU A 668 19.51 -37.89 26.64
N LEU A 669 20.76 -37.93 26.20
CA LEU A 669 21.78 -38.76 26.83
C LEU A 669 22.15 -38.03 28.12
N PHE A 670 21.72 -38.55 29.26
CA PHE A 670 22.53 -38.94 30.42
C PHE A 670 21.61 -39.19 31.63
N ASP A 671 21.57 -40.48 32.02
CA ASP A 671 21.16 -41.14 33.27
C ASP A 671 19.96 -40.64 34.10
#